data_AF-T0LMZ1-F1
#
_entry.id   AF-T0LMZ1-F1
#
_cell.length_a   1.000
_cell.length_b   1.000
_cell.length_c   1.000
_cell.angle_alpha   90.00
_cell.angle_beta   90.00
_cell.angle_gamma   90.00
#
_symmetry.space_group_name_H-M   'P 1'
#
loop_
_entity.id
_entity.type
_entity.pdbx_description
1 polymer ?
#
loop_
_entity_poly.entity_id
_entity_poly.type
_entity_poly.pdbx_seq_one_letter_code
_entity_poly.pdbx_strand_id
1 'polypeptide(L)'
;MLVNGEAQRPNGVYSSPLVGEYPHPLKIAIVGAGIGGLSAAIALRRQGHQVDLYEQSRLNSETGAAVHLAPNSNGLLRRWGIYAETFGGNPANHFKERDQNNKGGFDVDITKHKGQWQHPWQLVHRAYLHNEIRSVATAEDGVSTPAKVHVASKIVGADPEKGTLQLEDGTTIQADVIIGADGIYSKTRKYVTGTDPKLFRSGKAAFRFLIPRAIVEEDPVTAPLIDKHNQLGIWFGTDRRIVIYPCNDNQLLNFVCIHPDTESHATASDEWNKKGSIEQLLKVYQDFDPALLQLIKKVHPDEVNVWQLLDMDPMESWTNGKLALLGDAAHPFTPHQGQGAGQAMEDGAALAVVLPKGTSPEDVPERLRLYQQIRLTRAHAIQEYSRQAGKDRIPGAPPAVEMNTYQNYNFGHDEHDHATKVYNRWLWSRKKDLYWRMPVGYGPFPGPRQDAFGRRQPGDIERTFTTMSVKFLTSRTFLETILPTDSFRFKAPGTVCAASLSVTRLNNMSWLGGGGYNHLGLYIHGIEYVKKDGSTINGTHLSVLFESLTDPIVSGREELGMPKLFCDIDFELHATAARVKASWRGATFADIRLNKLRADDPKTEHGTIGGEADYGILTYRYIPSVGEPGKADAEYACVVPHEEEARDVPATVHAVSRSSDVSVKMDAHDWEKLPTLHHITKFLSEMPIYDFVSAKVVEGTGVPNVSGARRIE
;
A
#
# COMPACT_ATOMS: atom_id res chain seq x y z
N MET A 1 -11.21 -8.36 -19.69
CA MET A 1 -10.78 -6.97 -19.95
C MET A 1 -9.88 -6.55 -18.79
N LEU A 2 -8.57 -6.67 -18.99
CA LEU A 2 -7.53 -6.25 -18.05
C LEU A 2 -7.30 -4.75 -18.27
N VAL A 3 -7.96 -3.89 -17.49
CA VAL A 3 -7.68 -2.45 -17.51
C VAL A 3 -6.54 -2.21 -16.53
N ASN A 4 -5.34 -2.38 -17.10
CA ASN A 4 -3.98 -2.03 -16.66
C ASN A 4 -3.04 -3.24 -16.69
N GLY A 5 -2.75 -3.68 -17.92
CA GLY A 5 -1.41 -4.05 -18.37
C GLY A 5 -0.71 -5.18 -17.62
N GLU A 6 -0.63 -6.34 -18.27
CA GLU A 6 0.36 -7.36 -17.95
C GLU A 6 1.81 -6.84 -17.99
N ALA A 7 2.61 -7.48 -17.14
CA ALA A 7 3.94 -8.01 -17.45
C ALA A 7 4.93 -7.08 -18.16
N GLN A 8 5.71 -6.37 -17.36
CA GLN A 8 7.17 -6.46 -17.34
C GLN A 8 7.59 -5.55 -16.18
N ARG A 9 8.11 -6.10 -15.09
CA ARG A 9 9.02 -5.30 -14.25
C ARG A 9 10.20 -5.01 -15.18
N PRO A 10 10.42 -3.77 -15.64
CA PRO A 10 11.54 -3.47 -16.51
C PRO A 10 12.80 -3.94 -15.78
N ASN A 11 13.67 -4.63 -16.50
CA ASN A 11 14.96 -5.11 -16.02
C ASN A 11 15.58 -4.15 -15.00
N GLY A 12 15.66 -4.61 -13.75
CA GLY A 12 16.06 -3.83 -12.59
C GLY A 12 15.24 -4.27 -11.38
N VAL A 13 15.75 -5.25 -10.64
CA VAL A 13 15.32 -5.47 -9.25
C VAL A 13 15.74 -4.21 -8.49
N TYR A 14 14.92 -3.16 -8.50
CA TYR A 14 15.04 -2.10 -7.52
C TYR A 14 14.56 -2.72 -6.22
N SER A 15 15.51 -3.24 -5.45
CA SER A 15 15.31 -3.53 -4.05
C SER A 15 14.71 -2.30 -3.37
N SER A 16 13.55 -2.48 -2.75
CA SER A 16 13.08 -1.47 -1.81
C SER A 16 14.03 -1.54 -0.62
N PRO A 17 14.78 -0.49 -0.25
CA PRO A 17 15.63 -0.51 0.95
C PRO A 17 14.83 -0.77 2.25
N LEU A 18 13.51 -0.69 2.20
CA LEU A 18 12.60 -0.94 3.31
C LEU A 18 12.26 -2.44 3.43
N VAL A 19 12.52 -3.21 2.38
CA VAL A 19 12.38 -4.66 2.32
C VAL A 19 13.80 -5.22 2.18
N GLY A 20 14.21 -6.16 3.04
CA GLY A 20 15.59 -6.68 2.97
C GLY A 20 16.00 -7.11 1.56
N GLU A 21 17.31 -7.12 1.30
CA GLU A 21 17.89 -7.67 0.06
C GLU A 21 18.31 -9.12 0.27
N TYR A 22 17.49 -9.93 0.95
CA TYR A 22 17.85 -11.33 1.15
C TYR A 22 17.84 -12.05 -0.21
N PRO A 23 18.98 -12.59 -0.66
CA PRO A 23 19.13 -13.04 -2.05
C PRO A 23 18.44 -14.37 -2.32
N HIS A 24 18.08 -15.12 -1.28
CA HIS A 24 17.51 -16.45 -1.38
C HIS A 24 16.00 -16.46 -1.12
N PRO A 25 15.24 -17.31 -1.81
CA PRO A 25 13.84 -17.50 -1.50
C PRO A 25 13.66 -18.16 -0.13
N LEU A 26 12.71 -17.68 0.67
CA LEU A 26 12.24 -18.38 1.86
C LEU A 26 11.74 -19.79 1.50
N LYS A 27 12.04 -20.76 2.36
CA LYS A 27 11.43 -22.09 2.37
C LYS A 27 10.17 -22.06 3.22
N ILE A 28 9.03 -22.32 2.60
CA ILE A 28 7.72 -22.23 3.25
C ILE A 28 7.08 -23.61 3.28
N ALA A 29 6.75 -24.08 4.49
CA ALA A 29 5.99 -25.30 4.69
C ALA A 29 4.54 -24.96 5.05
N ILE A 30 3.59 -25.47 4.28
CA ILE A 30 2.15 -25.29 4.51
C ILE A 30 1.55 -26.62 4.96
N VAL A 31 0.88 -26.63 6.11
CA VAL A 31 0.21 -27.83 6.64
C VAL A 31 -1.25 -27.81 6.22
N GLY A 32 -1.63 -28.69 5.28
CA GLY A 32 -2.98 -28.80 4.71
C GLY A 32 -3.05 -28.27 3.27
N ALA A 33 -3.58 -29.08 2.36
CA ALA A 33 -3.80 -28.73 0.95
C ALA A 33 -5.28 -28.46 0.64
N GLY A 34 -6.01 -27.85 1.57
CA GLY A 34 -7.34 -27.31 1.32
C GLY A 34 -7.29 -26.00 0.51
N ILE A 35 -8.46 -25.37 0.29
CA ILE A 35 -8.57 -24.10 -0.45
C ILE A 35 -7.60 -23.05 0.11
N GLY A 36 -7.61 -22.81 1.43
CA GLY A 36 -6.72 -21.83 2.06
C GLY A 36 -5.23 -22.11 1.85
N GLY A 37 -4.79 -23.35 2.10
CA GLY A 37 -3.38 -23.74 1.95
C GLY A 37 -2.88 -23.64 0.51
N LEU A 38 -3.68 -24.10 -0.47
CA LEU A 38 -3.33 -23.98 -1.88
C LEU A 38 -3.37 -22.52 -2.37
N SER A 39 -4.32 -21.70 -1.89
CA SER A 39 -4.36 -20.27 -2.19
C SER A 39 -3.14 -19.53 -1.65
N ALA A 40 -2.73 -19.82 -0.40
CA ALA A 40 -1.48 -19.31 0.16
C ALA A 40 -0.27 -19.79 -0.67
N ALA A 41 -0.28 -21.02 -1.14
CA ALA A 41 0.80 -21.53 -2.00
C ALA A 41 0.92 -20.76 -3.31
N ILE A 42 -0.19 -20.49 -4.02
CA ILE A 42 -0.19 -19.65 -5.23
C ILE A 42 0.38 -18.27 -4.91
N ALA A 43 -0.13 -17.64 -3.85
CA ALA A 43 0.23 -16.27 -3.50
C ALA A 43 1.72 -16.15 -3.15
N LEU A 44 2.24 -17.07 -2.34
CA LEU A 44 3.63 -17.06 -1.85
C LEU A 44 4.63 -17.51 -2.92
N ARG A 45 4.31 -18.53 -3.73
CA ARG A 45 5.19 -18.93 -4.84
C ARG A 45 5.35 -17.79 -5.85
N ARG A 46 4.32 -16.97 -6.07
CA ARG A 46 4.39 -15.81 -6.99
C ARG A 46 5.21 -14.65 -6.44
N GLN A 47 5.50 -14.62 -5.13
CA GLN A 47 6.54 -13.77 -4.55
C GLN A 47 7.96 -14.33 -4.75
N GLY A 48 8.09 -15.48 -5.40
CA GLY A 48 9.36 -16.12 -5.70
C GLY A 48 9.86 -17.07 -4.61
N HIS A 49 9.03 -17.45 -3.64
CA HIS A 49 9.40 -18.37 -2.56
C HIS A 49 9.33 -19.85 -2.98
N GLN A 50 10.01 -20.71 -2.23
CA GLN A 50 9.88 -22.17 -2.36
C GLN A 50 8.78 -22.65 -1.42
N VAL A 51 7.76 -23.32 -1.96
CA VAL A 51 6.57 -23.69 -1.20
C VAL A 51 6.29 -25.19 -1.31
N ASP A 52 6.26 -25.85 -0.15
CA ASP A 52 5.90 -27.26 -0.02
C ASP A 52 4.66 -27.39 0.89
N LEU A 53 3.63 -28.07 0.40
CA LEU A 53 2.40 -28.38 1.13
C LEU A 53 2.43 -29.82 1.63
N TYR A 54 2.00 -30.04 2.86
CA TYR A 54 1.92 -31.35 3.50
C TYR A 54 0.47 -31.68 3.82
N GLU A 55 -0.09 -32.68 3.14
CA GLU A 55 -1.48 -33.08 3.21
C GLU A 55 -1.61 -34.52 3.71
N GLN A 56 -2.41 -34.72 4.76
CA GLN A 56 -2.58 -36.04 5.38
C GLN A 56 -3.34 -37.03 4.49
N SER A 57 -4.26 -36.55 3.67
CA SER A 57 -5.05 -37.40 2.76
C SER A 57 -4.27 -37.71 1.47
N ARG A 58 -4.79 -38.67 0.68
CA ARG A 58 -4.29 -38.95 -0.67
C ARG A 58 -4.89 -38.02 -1.73
N LEU A 59 -5.83 -37.15 -1.37
CA LEU A 59 -6.61 -36.32 -2.30
C LEU A 59 -7.34 -37.14 -3.40
N ASN A 60 -7.75 -38.38 -3.08
CA ASN A 60 -8.36 -39.31 -4.05
C ASN A 60 -9.86 -39.02 -4.33
N SER A 61 -10.53 -38.24 -3.49
CA SER A 61 -11.94 -37.89 -3.67
C SER A 61 -12.28 -36.63 -2.86
N GLU A 62 -12.58 -35.53 -3.53
CA GLU A 62 -13.28 -34.39 -2.91
C GLU A 62 -14.80 -34.60 -3.09
N THR A 63 -15.57 -34.68 -2.01
CA THR A 63 -17.02 -34.94 -2.07
C THR A 63 -17.88 -33.67 -2.10
N GLY A 64 -18.79 -33.61 -3.09
CA GLY A 64 -20.23 -33.35 -2.93
C GLY A 64 -20.74 -31.99 -2.41
N ALA A 65 -19.99 -30.89 -2.51
CA ALA A 65 -20.46 -29.59 -2.04
C ALA A 65 -20.20 -28.46 -3.05
N ALA A 66 -21.03 -27.43 -3.00
CA ALA A 66 -20.74 -26.15 -3.65
C ALA A 66 -20.27 -25.09 -2.64
N VAL A 67 -19.64 -24.06 -3.17
CA VAL A 67 -19.17 -22.87 -2.45
C VAL A 67 -19.56 -21.66 -3.29
N HIS A 68 -19.93 -20.58 -2.63
CA HIS A 68 -20.10 -19.30 -3.32
C HIS A 68 -18.81 -18.45 -3.21
N LEU A 69 -18.43 -17.85 -4.33
CA LEU A 69 -17.30 -16.95 -4.47
C LEU A 69 -17.84 -15.53 -4.51
N ALA A 70 -17.99 -14.93 -3.32
CA ALA A 70 -18.35 -13.53 -3.20
C ALA A 70 -17.31 -12.61 -3.86
N PRO A 71 -17.67 -11.37 -4.24
CA PRO A 71 -16.81 -10.46 -5.00
C PRO A 71 -15.38 -10.27 -4.45
N ASN A 72 -15.23 -10.17 -3.12
CA ASN A 72 -13.94 -10.05 -2.44
C ASN A 72 -13.02 -11.26 -2.74
N SER A 73 -13.56 -12.48 -2.59
CA SER A 73 -12.80 -13.71 -2.85
C SER A 73 -12.59 -14.01 -4.34
N ASN A 74 -13.59 -13.71 -5.19
CA ASN A 74 -13.47 -13.89 -6.63
C ASN A 74 -12.44 -12.92 -7.24
N GLY A 75 -12.29 -11.73 -6.67
CA GLY A 75 -11.23 -10.79 -7.06
C GLY A 75 -9.83 -11.36 -6.89
N LEU A 76 -9.58 -12.05 -5.76
CA LEU A 76 -8.31 -12.71 -5.50
C LEU A 76 -8.04 -13.87 -6.47
N LEU A 77 -9.05 -14.72 -6.72
CA LEU A 77 -8.93 -15.79 -7.72
C LEU A 77 -8.59 -15.23 -9.12
N ARG A 78 -9.29 -14.17 -9.55
CA ARG A 78 -9.02 -13.52 -10.83
C ARG A 78 -7.63 -12.89 -10.88
N ARG A 79 -7.15 -12.28 -9.78
CA ARG A 79 -5.77 -11.81 -9.63
C ARG A 79 -4.77 -12.97 -9.75
N TRP A 80 -5.18 -14.18 -9.38
CA TRP A 80 -4.42 -15.40 -9.56
C TRP A 80 -4.59 -16.07 -10.94
N GLY A 81 -5.36 -15.48 -11.85
CA GLY A 81 -5.63 -16.04 -13.18
C GLY A 81 -6.63 -17.20 -13.17
N ILE A 82 -7.37 -17.38 -12.07
CA ILE A 82 -8.43 -18.38 -11.93
C ILE A 82 -9.77 -17.68 -12.18
N TYR A 83 -10.53 -18.21 -13.15
CA TYR A 83 -11.78 -17.63 -13.61
C TYR A 83 -12.90 -18.65 -13.42
N ALA A 84 -13.77 -18.44 -12.43
CA ALA A 84 -14.84 -19.39 -12.09
C ALA A 84 -15.68 -19.86 -13.30
N GLU A 85 -15.93 -18.95 -14.24
CA GLU A 85 -16.68 -19.20 -15.45
C GLU A 85 -16.03 -20.24 -16.40
N THR A 86 -14.74 -20.56 -16.25
CA THR A 86 -14.06 -21.52 -17.15
C THR A 86 -14.16 -22.96 -16.68
N PHE A 87 -14.69 -23.20 -15.47
CA PHE A 87 -14.84 -24.53 -14.89
C PHE A 87 -16.25 -24.76 -14.30
N GLY A 88 -17.26 -24.15 -14.92
CA GLY A 88 -18.68 -24.37 -14.57
C GLY A 88 -19.21 -23.48 -13.45
N GLY A 89 -18.59 -22.34 -13.19
CA GLY A 89 -19.08 -21.33 -12.25
C GLY A 89 -20.30 -20.58 -12.77
N ASN A 90 -21.31 -20.45 -11.92
CA ASN A 90 -22.56 -19.76 -12.21
C ASN A 90 -22.56 -18.34 -11.63
N PRO A 91 -22.80 -17.27 -12.41
CA PRO A 91 -22.97 -15.96 -11.81
C PRO A 91 -24.21 -15.97 -10.91
N ALA A 92 -24.15 -15.36 -9.73
CA ALA A 92 -25.32 -15.17 -8.89
C ALA A 92 -26.12 -13.97 -9.43
N ASN A 93 -27.21 -14.23 -10.18
CA ASN A 93 -28.01 -13.20 -10.82
C ASN A 93 -29.32 -12.93 -10.08
N HIS A 94 -29.84 -13.93 -9.38
CA HIS A 94 -31.09 -13.82 -8.65
C HIS A 94 -30.92 -14.26 -7.21
N PHE A 95 -31.60 -13.58 -6.31
CA PHE A 95 -31.68 -13.96 -4.90
C PHE A 95 -33.15 -14.10 -4.50
N LYS A 96 -33.50 -15.25 -3.94
CA LYS A 96 -34.86 -15.60 -3.50
C LYS A 96 -34.84 -15.95 -2.02
N GLU A 97 -35.69 -15.30 -1.25
CA GLU A 97 -35.98 -15.64 0.14
C GLU A 97 -37.46 -15.95 0.29
N ARG A 98 -37.80 -17.03 1.00
CA ARG A 98 -39.16 -17.45 1.34
C ARG A 98 -39.22 -17.99 2.77
N ASP A 99 -40.42 -18.07 3.34
CA ASP A 99 -40.69 -18.82 4.57
C ASP A 99 -40.79 -20.33 4.31
N GLN A 100 -40.95 -21.13 5.37
CA GLN A 100 -41.07 -22.59 5.30
C GLN A 100 -42.29 -23.07 4.50
N ASN A 101 -43.33 -22.24 4.35
CA ASN A 101 -44.53 -22.52 3.56
C ASN A 101 -44.41 -21.97 2.12
N ASN A 102 -43.19 -21.64 1.68
CA ASN A 102 -42.89 -21.07 0.38
C ASN A 102 -43.62 -19.73 0.08
N LYS A 103 -43.91 -18.95 1.13
CA LYS A 103 -44.59 -17.64 1.05
C LYS A 103 -43.69 -16.51 1.56
N GLY A 104 -44.14 -15.26 1.39
CA GLY A 104 -43.46 -14.08 1.89
C GLY A 104 -42.06 -13.85 1.28
N GLY A 105 -41.20 -13.13 2.00
CA GLY A 105 -39.82 -12.83 1.59
C GLY A 105 -39.71 -11.97 0.34
N PHE A 106 -38.64 -12.14 -0.43
CA PHE A 106 -38.34 -11.35 -1.63
C PHE A 106 -37.72 -12.21 -2.73
N ASP A 107 -37.88 -11.79 -3.97
CA ASP A 107 -37.34 -12.47 -5.13
C ASP A 107 -36.86 -11.40 -6.13
N VAL A 108 -35.55 -11.20 -6.15
CA VAL A 108 -34.93 -10.03 -6.76
C VAL A 108 -33.84 -10.42 -7.75
N ASP A 109 -33.81 -9.70 -8.86
CA ASP A 109 -32.69 -9.69 -9.79
C ASP A 109 -31.59 -8.78 -9.22
N ILE A 110 -30.49 -9.39 -8.78
CA ILE A 110 -29.36 -8.68 -8.18
C ILE A 110 -28.42 -8.10 -9.23
N THR A 111 -28.59 -8.41 -10.53
CA THR A 111 -27.79 -7.83 -11.62
C THR A 111 -28.10 -6.34 -11.84
N LYS A 112 -29.21 -5.82 -11.31
CA LYS A 112 -29.53 -4.38 -11.33
C LYS A 112 -28.50 -3.53 -10.58
N HIS A 113 -27.70 -4.14 -9.71
CA HIS A 113 -26.58 -3.52 -9.01
C HIS A 113 -25.26 -3.59 -9.79
N LYS A 114 -25.32 -3.76 -11.12
CA LYS A 114 -24.13 -3.77 -12.00
C LYS A 114 -23.24 -2.55 -11.73
N GLY A 115 -21.96 -2.82 -11.47
CA GLY A 115 -20.96 -1.80 -11.14
C GLY A 115 -20.78 -1.53 -9.64
N GLN A 116 -21.62 -2.10 -8.75
CA GLN A 116 -21.42 -1.98 -7.30
C GLN A 116 -20.15 -2.68 -6.81
N TRP A 117 -19.83 -3.84 -7.38
CA TRP A 117 -18.63 -4.60 -7.07
C TRP A 117 -17.75 -4.78 -8.30
N GLN A 118 -16.43 -4.77 -8.09
CA GLN A 118 -15.43 -4.93 -9.15
C GLN A 118 -15.48 -6.31 -9.82
N HIS A 119 -15.91 -7.33 -9.07
CA HIS A 119 -15.89 -8.72 -9.51
C HIS A 119 -17.27 -9.38 -9.35
N PRO A 120 -17.65 -10.29 -10.26
CA PRO A 120 -18.94 -10.96 -10.18
C PRO A 120 -19.00 -11.90 -8.98
N TRP A 121 -20.18 -12.02 -8.37
CA TRP A 121 -20.46 -13.09 -7.41
C TRP A 121 -20.72 -14.39 -8.19
N GLN A 122 -19.97 -15.44 -7.86
CA GLN A 122 -20.03 -16.74 -8.55
C GLN A 122 -20.45 -17.87 -7.60
N LEU A 123 -21.06 -18.91 -8.12
CA LEU A 123 -21.48 -20.12 -7.41
C LEU A 123 -20.78 -21.29 -8.10
N VAL A 124 -19.96 -22.05 -7.37
CA VAL A 124 -19.05 -23.03 -7.95
C VAL A 124 -19.13 -24.38 -7.26
N HIS A 125 -18.83 -25.44 -8.00
CA HIS A 125 -18.61 -26.76 -7.43
C HIS A 125 -17.27 -26.76 -6.67
N ARG A 126 -17.27 -27.15 -5.38
CA ARG A 126 -16.09 -27.04 -4.51
C ARG A 126 -14.90 -27.84 -5.04
N ALA A 127 -15.14 -29.07 -5.50
CA ALA A 127 -14.08 -29.93 -6.01
C ALA A 127 -13.43 -29.35 -7.29
N TYR A 128 -14.21 -28.66 -8.13
CA TYR A 128 -13.66 -28.06 -9.35
C TYR A 128 -12.84 -26.82 -8.99
N LEU A 129 -13.34 -25.98 -8.08
CA LEU A 129 -12.56 -24.87 -7.54
C LEU A 129 -11.24 -25.35 -6.92
N HIS A 130 -11.29 -26.40 -6.10
CA HIS A 130 -10.09 -26.96 -5.47
C HIS A 130 -9.09 -27.46 -6.52
N ASN A 131 -9.55 -28.23 -7.50
CA ASN A 131 -8.71 -28.74 -8.59
C ASN A 131 -8.06 -27.62 -9.39
N GLU A 132 -8.80 -26.56 -9.72
CA GLU A 132 -8.27 -25.40 -10.45
C GLU A 132 -7.23 -24.64 -9.63
N ILE A 133 -7.51 -24.38 -8.34
CA ILE A 133 -6.53 -23.77 -7.44
C ILE A 133 -5.28 -24.65 -7.34
N ARG A 134 -5.44 -25.97 -7.20
CA ARG A 134 -4.32 -26.91 -7.13
C ARG A 134 -3.50 -26.88 -8.42
N SER A 135 -4.17 -26.93 -9.57
CA SER A 135 -3.55 -26.86 -10.90
C SER A 135 -2.65 -25.63 -11.01
N VAL A 136 -3.17 -24.45 -10.67
CA VAL A 136 -2.40 -23.19 -10.69
C VAL A 136 -1.29 -23.18 -9.64
N ALA A 137 -1.49 -23.73 -8.45
CA ALA A 137 -0.46 -23.82 -7.42
C ALA A 137 0.75 -24.65 -7.88
N THR A 138 0.51 -25.74 -8.62
CA THR A 138 1.54 -26.70 -9.08
C THR A 138 1.98 -26.50 -10.53
N ALA A 139 1.47 -25.49 -11.23
CA ALA A 139 1.75 -25.28 -12.66
C ALA A 139 3.20 -24.85 -12.92
N GLU A 140 3.82 -25.48 -13.92
CA GLU A 140 5.07 -25.05 -14.56
C GLU A 140 4.79 -23.96 -15.61
N ASP A 141 4.43 -22.77 -15.15
CA ASP A 141 4.02 -21.63 -15.99
C ASP A 141 5.18 -20.68 -16.36
N GLY A 142 6.39 -20.96 -15.87
CA GLY A 142 7.57 -20.08 -16.05
C GLY A 142 7.51 -18.77 -15.24
N VAL A 143 6.46 -18.56 -14.44
CA VAL A 143 6.29 -17.36 -13.60
C VAL A 143 7.06 -17.49 -12.30
N SER A 144 7.01 -18.67 -11.67
CA SER A 144 7.77 -18.98 -10.46
C SER A 144 7.94 -20.49 -10.26
N THR A 145 8.73 -20.91 -9.28
CA THR A 145 8.88 -22.34 -8.93
C THR A 145 7.51 -22.94 -8.55
N PRO A 146 7.08 -24.07 -9.15
CA PRO A 146 5.86 -24.78 -8.77
C PRO A 146 5.86 -25.14 -7.28
N ALA A 147 4.71 -25.01 -6.63
CA ALA A 147 4.54 -25.55 -5.29
C ALA A 147 4.52 -27.09 -5.35
N LYS A 148 5.06 -27.75 -4.33
CA LYS A 148 5.02 -29.22 -4.22
C LYS A 148 3.95 -29.65 -3.23
N VAL A 149 3.15 -30.65 -3.59
CA VAL A 149 2.13 -31.21 -2.70
C VAL A 149 2.55 -32.62 -2.28
N HIS A 150 2.91 -32.77 -1.02
CA HIS A 150 3.23 -34.04 -0.37
C HIS A 150 1.96 -34.60 0.25
N VAL A 151 1.37 -35.60 -0.41
CA VAL A 151 0.19 -36.32 0.11
C VAL A 151 0.58 -37.40 1.12
N ALA A 152 -0.39 -37.94 1.84
CA ALA A 152 -0.16 -38.92 2.91
C ALA A 152 0.89 -38.47 3.96
N SER A 153 1.02 -37.16 4.14
CA SER A 153 2.03 -36.52 4.97
C SER A 153 1.37 -35.91 6.20
N LYS A 154 1.17 -36.72 7.23
CA LYS A 154 0.50 -36.31 8.47
C LYS A 154 1.49 -35.66 9.43
N ILE A 155 1.21 -34.42 9.81
CA ILE A 155 2.01 -33.67 10.79
C ILE A 155 1.59 -34.04 12.21
N VAL A 156 2.58 -34.36 13.05
CA VAL A 156 2.39 -34.74 14.47
C VAL A 156 3.09 -33.77 15.44
N GLY A 157 4.04 -32.97 14.95
CA GLY A 157 4.83 -32.03 15.76
C GLY A 157 5.20 -30.76 15.02
N ALA A 158 5.40 -29.66 15.77
CA ALA A 158 5.98 -28.43 15.27
C ALA A 158 6.85 -27.74 16.34
N ASP A 159 7.92 -27.08 15.93
CA ASP A 159 8.73 -26.16 16.75
C ASP A 159 8.74 -24.80 16.04
N PRO A 160 7.88 -23.85 16.45
CA PRO A 160 7.76 -22.56 15.79
C PRO A 160 9.01 -21.68 15.86
N GLU A 161 9.82 -21.80 16.91
CA GLU A 161 11.05 -21.02 17.07
C GLU A 161 12.13 -21.52 16.11
N LYS A 162 12.30 -22.84 16.01
CA LYS A 162 13.26 -23.43 15.08
C LYS A 162 12.76 -23.46 13.63
N GLY A 163 11.44 -23.35 13.42
CA GLY A 163 10.82 -23.49 12.11
C GLY A 163 10.85 -24.93 11.62
N THR A 164 10.58 -25.91 12.50
CA THR A 164 10.53 -27.33 12.12
C THR A 164 9.15 -27.94 12.27
N LEU A 165 8.86 -28.93 11.42
CA LEU A 165 7.69 -29.80 11.49
C LEU A 165 8.13 -31.26 11.61
N GLN A 166 7.34 -32.08 12.30
CA GLN A 166 7.55 -33.52 12.39
C GLN A 166 6.39 -34.26 11.73
N LEU A 167 6.71 -35.16 10.81
CA LEU A 167 5.78 -36.09 10.18
C LEU A 167 5.61 -37.36 11.03
N GLU A 168 4.48 -38.05 10.87
CA GLU A 168 4.17 -39.30 11.58
C GLU A 168 5.18 -40.43 11.29
N ASP A 169 5.84 -40.39 10.12
CA ASP A 169 6.90 -41.33 9.73
C ASP A 169 8.27 -41.04 10.39
N GLY A 170 8.37 -39.98 11.20
CA GLY A 170 9.59 -39.53 11.86
C GLY A 170 10.41 -38.51 11.07
N THR A 171 10.03 -38.19 9.83
CA THR A 171 10.71 -37.18 9.02
C THR A 171 10.57 -35.79 9.65
N THR A 172 11.67 -35.05 9.71
CA THR A 172 11.69 -33.65 10.16
C THR A 172 11.86 -32.72 8.97
N ILE A 173 10.95 -31.76 8.82
CA ILE A 173 10.99 -30.72 7.79
C ILE A 173 11.50 -29.42 8.42
N GLN A 174 12.44 -28.76 7.74
CA GLN A 174 12.95 -27.45 8.12
C GLN A 174 12.38 -26.38 7.17
N ALA A 175 11.84 -25.31 7.72
CA ALA A 175 11.30 -24.18 6.99
C ALA A 175 11.72 -22.85 7.63
N ASP A 176 11.69 -21.79 6.81
CA ASP A 176 11.83 -20.41 7.28
C ASP A 176 10.47 -19.85 7.74
N VAL A 177 9.38 -20.37 7.17
CA VAL A 177 7.98 -20.04 7.51
C VAL A 177 7.16 -21.31 7.55
N ILE A 178 6.34 -21.47 8.59
CA ILE A 178 5.33 -22.52 8.70
C ILE A 178 3.94 -21.87 8.65
N ILE A 179 3.06 -22.39 7.80
CA ILE A 179 1.67 -21.95 7.69
C ILE A 179 0.75 -23.12 8.07
N GLY A 180 0.04 -22.99 9.19
CA GLY A 180 -1.02 -23.90 9.60
C GLY A 180 -2.32 -23.63 8.86
N ALA A 181 -2.65 -24.48 7.88
CA ALA A 181 -3.86 -24.42 7.07
C ALA A 181 -4.67 -25.74 7.17
N ASP A 182 -4.56 -26.41 8.33
CA ASP A 182 -5.03 -27.77 8.60
C ASP A 182 -6.46 -27.85 9.16
N GLY A 183 -7.25 -26.81 8.87
CA GLY A 183 -8.69 -26.80 9.07
C GLY A 183 -9.13 -26.71 10.54
N ILE A 184 -10.43 -26.96 10.76
CA ILE A 184 -11.04 -26.78 12.08
C ILE A 184 -10.47 -27.72 13.16
N TYR A 185 -9.97 -28.90 12.78
CA TYR A 185 -9.33 -29.86 13.68
C TYR A 185 -7.80 -29.69 13.76
N SER A 186 -7.32 -28.48 13.44
CA SER A 186 -5.91 -28.12 13.34
C SER A 186 -5.07 -28.68 14.49
N LYS A 187 -4.01 -29.41 14.13
CA LYS A 187 -2.94 -29.86 15.03
C LYS A 187 -1.86 -28.80 15.20
N THR A 188 -1.75 -27.86 14.25
CA THR A 188 -0.79 -26.75 14.33
C THR A 188 -1.23 -25.66 15.32
N ARG A 189 -2.54 -25.48 15.53
CA ARG A 189 -3.14 -24.44 16.38
C ARG A 189 -2.51 -24.36 17.78
N LYS A 190 -2.34 -25.50 18.44
CA LYS A 190 -1.79 -25.58 19.80
C LYS A 190 -0.35 -25.07 19.93
N TYR A 191 0.42 -25.06 18.85
CA TYR A 191 1.79 -24.54 18.85
C TYR A 191 1.83 -23.01 18.76
N VAL A 192 0.70 -22.36 18.43
CA VAL A 192 0.55 -20.90 18.55
C VAL A 192 0.03 -20.51 19.93
N THR A 193 -1.01 -21.18 20.41
CA THR A 193 -1.72 -20.81 21.64
C THR A 193 -1.13 -21.40 22.92
N GLY A 194 -0.22 -22.38 22.82
CA GLY A 194 0.31 -23.14 23.95
C GLY A 194 -0.71 -24.10 24.60
N THR A 195 -1.98 -24.01 24.22
CA THR A 195 -3.11 -24.84 24.66
C THR A 195 -3.91 -25.28 23.43
N ASP A 196 -4.86 -26.20 23.56
CA ASP A 196 -5.76 -26.57 22.45
C ASP A 196 -7.08 -25.80 22.60
N PRO A 197 -7.34 -24.72 21.82
CA PRO A 197 -8.59 -23.99 21.88
C PRO A 197 -9.78 -24.92 21.70
N LYS A 198 -10.76 -24.79 22.60
CA LYS A 198 -11.88 -25.73 22.64
C LYS A 198 -12.87 -25.40 21.53
N LEU A 199 -13.03 -26.31 20.58
CA LEU A 199 -14.16 -26.30 19.66
C LEU A 199 -15.46 -26.55 20.43
N PHE A 200 -16.51 -25.82 20.10
CA PHE A 200 -17.84 -26.04 20.64
C PHE A 200 -18.88 -26.17 19.53
N ARG A 201 -19.98 -26.85 19.85
CA ARG A 201 -21.12 -27.02 18.95
C ARG A 201 -21.84 -25.68 18.83
N SER A 202 -22.19 -25.27 17.62
CA SER A 202 -23.03 -24.08 17.42
C SER A 202 -24.50 -24.32 17.77
N GLY A 203 -24.88 -25.55 18.12
CA GLY A 203 -26.26 -26.01 18.29
C GLY A 203 -26.96 -26.35 16.96
N LYS A 204 -26.26 -26.27 15.83
CA LYS A 204 -26.79 -26.55 14.50
C LYS A 204 -25.98 -27.64 13.78
N ALA A 205 -26.66 -28.39 12.93
CA ALA A 205 -26.09 -29.32 11.96
C ALA A 205 -26.61 -28.99 10.56
N ALA A 206 -25.96 -29.52 9.52
CA ALA A 206 -26.40 -29.34 8.15
C ALA A 206 -26.39 -30.66 7.36
N PHE A 207 -27.51 -31.00 6.72
CA PHE A 207 -27.48 -31.94 5.60
C PHE A 207 -26.91 -31.22 4.37
N ARG A 208 -26.01 -31.88 3.65
CA ARG A 208 -25.43 -31.37 2.41
C ARG A 208 -25.46 -32.45 1.34
N PHE A 209 -25.90 -32.07 0.15
CA PHE A 209 -26.01 -32.96 -1.01
C PHE A 209 -26.22 -32.15 -2.30
N LEU A 210 -26.09 -32.83 -3.44
CA LEU A 210 -26.34 -32.30 -4.77
C LEU A 210 -27.51 -33.05 -5.42
N ILE A 211 -28.33 -32.35 -6.21
CA ILE A 211 -29.37 -32.96 -7.04
C ILE A 211 -29.19 -32.48 -8.49
N PRO A 212 -29.17 -33.37 -9.51
CA PRO A 212 -29.22 -32.96 -10.90
C PRO A 212 -30.45 -32.09 -11.19
N ARG A 213 -30.24 -30.91 -11.77
CA ARG A 213 -31.30 -29.93 -12.04
C ARG A 213 -32.40 -30.50 -12.93
N ALA A 214 -32.04 -31.31 -13.93
CA ALA A 214 -32.98 -31.95 -14.85
C ALA A 214 -34.06 -32.78 -14.12
N ILE A 215 -33.71 -33.54 -13.08
CA ILE A 215 -34.65 -34.36 -12.29
C ILE A 215 -35.69 -33.49 -11.54
N VAL A 216 -35.32 -32.25 -11.25
CA VAL A 216 -36.19 -31.26 -10.60
C VAL A 216 -37.11 -30.58 -11.62
N GLU A 217 -36.59 -30.29 -12.83
CA GLU A 217 -37.32 -29.63 -13.91
C GLU A 217 -38.38 -30.53 -14.58
N GLU A 218 -38.15 -31.84 -14.60
CA GLU A 218 -39.11 -32.83 -15.12
C GLU A 218 -40.40 -32.95 -14.29
N ASP A 219 -40.39 -32.47 -13.04
CA ASP A 219 -41.49 -32.60 -12.11
C ASP A 219 -42.23 -31.26 -11.95
N PRO A 220 -43.51 -31.17 -12.38
CA PRO A 220 -44.26 -29.93 -12.39
C PRO A 220 -44.51 -29.35 -10.99
N VAL A 221 -44.36 -30.16 -9.93
CA VAL A 221 -44.49 -29.70 -8.54
C VAL A 221 -43.20 -29.00 -8.08
N THR A 222 -42.04 -29.53 -8.45
CA THR A 222 -40.75 -29.01 -7.96
C THR A 222 -40.11 -27.98 -8.89
N ALA A 223 -40.40 -28.02 -10.19
CA ALA A 223 -39.86 -27.09 -11.17
C ALA A 223 -40.09 -25.59 -10.81
N PRO A 224 -41.26 -25.17 -10.29
CA PRO A 224 -41.48 -23.77 -9.90
C PRO A 224 -40.58 -23.27 -8.76
N LEU A 225 -39.98 -24.16 -7.95
CA LEU A 225 -39.09 -23.75 -6.85
C LEU A 225 -37.74 -23.21 -7.36
N ILE A 226 -37.31 -23.68 -8.54
CA ILE A 226 -36.01 -23.38 -9.18
C ILE A 226 -36.17 -22.75 -10.57
N ASP A 227 -37.32 -22.11 -10.82
CA ASP A 227 -37.74 -21.55 -12.11
C ASP A 227 -36.74 -20.59 -12.78
N LYS A 228 -35.81 -20.01 -12.02
CA LYS A 228 -34.74 -19.15 -12.55
C LYS A 228 -33.38 -19.86 -12.53
N HIS A 229 -32.65 -19.70 -13.62
CA HIS A 229 -31.22 -20.02 -13.64
C HIS A 229 -30.45 -19.05 -12.75
N ASN A 230 -29.28 -19.45 -12.27
CA ASN A 230 -28.36 -18.57 -11.55
C ASN A 230 -28.97 -17.95 -10.27
N GLN A 231 -29.91 -18.66 -9.64
CA GLN A 231 -30.64 -18.21 -8.46
C GLN A 231 -30.09 -18.84 -7.18
N LEU A 232 -29.73 -18.01 -6.21
CA LEU A 232 -29.53 -18.43 -4.83
C LEU A 232 -30.84 -18.28 -4.06
N GLY A 233 -31.40 -19.38 -3.58
CA GLY A 233 -32.64 -19.43 -2.81
C GLY A 233 -32.40 -19.81 -1.35
N ILE A 234 -33.13 -19.18 -0.44
CA ILE A 234 -33.17 -19.55 0.97
C ILE A 234 -34.62 -19.64 1.45
N TRP A 235 -34.97 -20.78 2.06
CA TRP A 235 -36.26 -21.01 2.72
C TRP A 235 -36.04 -21.11 4.22
N PHE A 236 -36.72 -20.25 4.97
CA PHE A 236 -36.54 -20.13 6.41
C PHE A 236 -37.73 -20.69 7.20
N GLY A 237 -37.45 -21.61 8.11
CA GLY A 237 -38.26 -21.83 9.30
C GLY A 237 -37.71 -21.02 10.48
N THR A 238 -38.28 -21.23 11.67
CA THR A 238 -37.86 -20.54 12.91
C THR A 238 -36.41 -20.86 13.27
N ASP A 239 -36.04 -22.14 13.29
CA ASP A 239 -34.75 -22.66 13.80
C ASP A 239 -33.96 -23.45 12.74
N ARG A 240 -34.49 -23.52 11.52
CA ARG A 240 -33.97 -24.34 10.41
C ARG A 240 -34.16 -23.63 9.08
N ARG A 241 -33.31 -23.96 8.10
CA ARG A 241 -33.42 -23.38 6.76
C ARG A 241 -32.83 -24.28 5.69
N ILE A 242 -33.31 -24.09 4.47
CA ILE A 242 -32.84 -24.78 3.28
C ILE A 242 -32.24 -23.73 2.35
N VAL A 243 -30.96 -23.87 2.01
CA VAL A 243 -30.27 -23.04 1.03
C VAL A 243 -30.09 -23.85 -0.25
N ILE A 244 -30.56 -23.34 -1.38
CA ILE A 244 -30.50 -24.00 -2.69
C ILE A 244 -29.84 -23.06 -3.69
N TYR A 245 -28.84 -23.53 -4.42
CA TYR A 245 -28.26 -22.75 -5.51
C TYR A 245 -27.59 -23.64 -6.56
N PRO A 246 -27.53 -23.20 -7.83
CA PRO A 246 -26.90 -23.95 -8.89
C PRO A 246 -25.37 -23.93 -8.81
N CYS A 247 -24.76 -24.98 -9.33
CA CYS A 247 -23.34 -25.03 -9.70
C CYS A 247 -23.17 -25.88 -10.96
N ASN A 248 -21.95 -25.89 -11.52
CA ASN A 248 -21.60 -26.66 -12.71
C ASN A 248 -22.51 -26.31 -13.90
N ASP A 249 -22.50 -25.04 -14.32
CA ASP A 249 -23.30 -24.53 -15.43
C ASP A 249 -24.81 -24.75 -15.28
N ASN A 250 -25.33 -24.58 -14.06
CA ASN A 250 -26.72 -24.88 -13.66
C ASN A 250 -27.09 -26.37 -13.72
N GLN A 251 -26.17 -27.30 -14.01
CA GLN A 251 -26.51 -28.71 -14.14
C GLN A 251 -26.80 -29.38 -12.78
N LEU A 252 -26.21 -28.87 -11.70
CA LEU A 252 -26.38 -29.40 -10.35
C LEU A 252 -26.95 -28.32 -9.42
N LEU A 253 -27.80 -28.74 -8.49
CA LEU A 253 -28.32 -27.91 -7.41
C LEU A 253 -27.69 -28.35 -6.10
N ASN A 254 -26.99 -27.43 -5.43
CA ASN A 254 -26.47 -27.63 -4.10
C ASN A 254 -27.53 -27.34 -3.05
N PHE A 255 -27.66 -28.25 -2.08
CA PHE A 255 -28.52 -28.09 -0.92
C PHE A 255 -27.68 -28.00 0.35
N VAL A 256 -28.01 -27.00 1.18
CA VAL A 256 -27.56 -26.91 2.58
C VAL A 256 -28.78 -26.79 3.47
N CYS A 257 -29.12 -27.87 4.14
CA CYS A 257 -30.29 -27.95 5.01
C CYS A 257 -29.83 -27.88 6.47
N ILE A 258 -29.86 -26.67 7.04
CA ILE A 258 -29.43 -26.36 8.41
C ILE A 258 -30.59 -26.58 9.39
N HIS A 259 -30.32 -27.25 10.52
CA HIS A 259 -31.32 -27.62 11.54
C HIS A 259 -30.65 -27.75 12.92
N PRO A 260 -31.42 -27.85 14.03
CA PRO A 260 -30.86 -28.17 15.35
C PRO A 260 -30.09 -29.50 15.36
N ASP A 261 -28.90 -29.52 15.94
CA ASP A 261 -28.03 -30.69 15.90
C ASP A 261 -28.54 -31.90 16.73
N THR A 262 -29.44 -31.65 17.68
CA THR A 262 -30.13 -32.66 18.48
C THR A 262 -31.05 -33.54 17.65
N GLU A 263 -31.49 -33.07 16.47
CA GLU A 263 -32.45 -33.77 15.63
C GLU A 263 -31.81 -34.72 14.61
N SER A 264 -30.48 -34.69 14.42
CA SER A 264 -29.78 -35.62 13.50
C SER A 264 -28.70 -36.46 14.17
N HIS A 265 -28.51 -36.32 15.49
CA HIS A 265 -27.50 -37.03 16.28
C HIS A 265 -26.09 -37.00 15.65
N ALA A 266 -25.72 -35.86 15.06
CA ALA A 266 -24.34 -35.62 14.65
C ALA A 266 -23.44 -35.62 15.91
N THR A 267 -22.52 -36.57 16.02
CA THR A 267 -21.56 -36.66 17.13
C THR A 267 -20.25 -35.99 16.73
N ALA A 268 -19.54 -35.38 17.68
CA ALA A 268 -18.31 -34.61 17.42
C ALA A 268 -17.08 -35.46 17.04
N SER A 269 -17.17 -36.80 17.08
CA SER A 269 -16.06 -37.72 16.80
C SER A 269 -15.82 -37.90 15.30
N ASP A 270 -14.55 -37.83 14.92
CA ASP A 270 -13.96 -37.93 13.58
C ASP A 270 -14.60 -39.00 12.67
N GLU A 271 -15.34 -38.54 11.66
CA GLU A 271 -15.45 -39.15 10.33
C GLU A 271 -16.06 -38.09 9.41
N TRP A 272 -15.26 -37.58 8.48
CA TRP A 272 -15.76 -36.75 7.39
C TRP A 272 -16.73 -37.64 6.58
N ASN A 273 -18.03 -37.33 6.65
CA ASN A 273 -19.17 -38.08 6.07
C ASN A 273 -19.85 -39.11 7.00
N LYS A 274 -20.60 -38.65 8.01
CA LYS A 274 -21.71 -39.48 8.51
C LYS A 274 -22.81 -39.50 7.44
N LYS A 275 -23.12 -40.69 6.90
CA LYS A 275 -24.27 -40.88 6.02
C LYS A 275 -25.54 -40.48 6.79
N GLY A 276 -26.20 -39.43 6.34
CA GLY A 276 -27.58 -39.15 6.75
C GLY A 276 -28.53 -40.12 6.06
N SER A 277 -29.78 -40.16 6.51
CA SER A 277 -30.83 -40.88 5.79
C SER A 277 -31.86 -39.89 5.25
N ILE A 278 -32.49 -40.25 4.13
CA ILE A 278 -33.55 -39.45 3.53
C ILE A 278 -34.74 -39.37 4.50
N GLU A 279 -35.02 -40.44 5.25
CA GLU A 279 -36.08 -40.47 6.26
C GLU A 279 -35.83 -39.44 7.35
N GLN A 280 -34.59 -39.34 7.85
CA GLN A 280 -34.24 -38.36 8.86
C GLN A 280 -34.30 -36.93 8.31
N LEU A 281 -33.84 -36.71 7.08
CA LEU A 281 -33.95 -35.42 6.39
C LEU A 281 -35.42 -35.00 6.29
N LEU A 282 -36.30 -35.87 5.79
CA LEU A 282 -37.73 -35.57 5.64
C LEU A 282 -38.42 -35.34 6.99
N LYS A 283 -38.03 -36.08 8.04
CA LYS A 283 -38.54 -35.87 9.40
C LYS A 283 -38.17 -34.49 9.94
N VAL A 284 -36.92 -34.05 9.76
CA VAL A 284 -36.46 -32.73 10.19
C VAL A 284 -37.21 -31.62 9.44
N TYR A 285 -37.52 -31.79 8.16
CA TYR A 285 -38.18 -30.74 7.38
C TYR A 285 -39.69 -30.93 7.21
N GLN A 286 -40.34 -31.81 7.98
CA GLN A 286 -41.74 -32.22 7.78
C GLN A 286 -42.76 -31.07 7.74
N ASP A 287 -42.45 -29.94 8.40
CA ASP A 287 -43.31 -28.75 8.47
C ASP A 287 -43.05 -27.73 7.33
N PHE A 288 -42.17 -28.06 6.39
CA PHE A 288 -41.94 -27.28 5.18
C PHE A 288 -42.97 -27.62 4.10
N ASP A 289 -43.14 -26.70 3.16
CA ASP A 289 -44.04 -26.85 2.02
C ASP A 289 -43.89 -28.22 1.34
N PRO A 290 -44.99 -28.92 1.01
CA PRO A 290 -44.94 -30.25 0.39
C PRO A 290 -44.09 -30.31 -0.88
N ALA A 291 -44.02 -29.23 -1.67
CA ALA A 291 -43.17 -29.19 -2.87
C ALA A 291 -41.68 -29.18 -2.51
N LEU A 292 -41.28 -28.50 -1.42
CA LEU A 292 -39.90 -28.52 -0.91
C LEU A 292 -39.53 -29.91 -0.39
N LEU A 293 -40.44 -30.58 0.30
CA LEU A 293 -40.24 -31.96 0.75
C LEU A 293 -40.08 -32.94 -0.43
N GLN A 294 -40.91 -32.79 -1.47
CA GLN A 294 -40.79 -33.56 -2.71
C GLN A 294 -39.47 -33.29 -3.43
N LEU A 295 -38.99 -32.05 -3.39
CA LEU A 295 -37.70 -31.66 -3.96
C LEU A 295 -36.53 -32.33 -3.25
N ILE A 296 -36.42 -32.18 -1.92
CA ILE A 296 -35.28 -32.75 -1.18
C ILE A 296 -35.29 -34.29 -1.17
N LYS A 297 -36.46 -34.93 -1.37
CA LYS A 297 -36.58 -36.38 -1.52
C LYS A 297 -35.92 -36.94 -2.79
N LYS A 298 -35.63 -36.09 -3.80
CA LYS A 298 -34.98 -36.51 -5.06
C LYS A 298 -33.48 -36.77 -4.92
N VAL A 299 -32.89 -36.50 -3.75
CA VAL A 299 -31.47 -36.79 -3.49
C VAL A 299 -31.19 -38.30 -3.56
N HIS A 300 -30.04 -38.67 -4.12
CA HIS A 300 -29.60 -40.06 -4.10
C HIS A 300 -29.20 -40.47 -2.67
N PRO A 301 -29.60 -41.65 -2.16
CA PRO A 301 -29.31 -42.06 -0.78
C PRO A 301 -27.83 -42.00 -0.38
N ASP A 302 -26.92 -42.27 -1.32
CA ASP A 302 -25.46 -42.22 -1.05
C ASP A 302 -24.88 -40.80 -0.99
N GLU A 303 -25.65 -39.77 -1.39
CA GLU A 303 -25.20 -38.38 -1.42
C GLU A 303 -25.56 -37.60 -0.13
N VAL A 304 -26.41 -38.15 0.74
CA VAL A 304 -26.89 -37.46 1.94
C VAL A 304 -25.82 -37.51 3.04
N ASN A 305 -25.15 -36.39 3.27
CA ASN A 305 -24.16 -36.26 4.34
C ASN A 305 -24.62 -35.26 5.41
N VAL A 306 -24.35 -35.58 6.69
CA VAL A 306 -24.65 -34.69 7.83
C VAL A 306 -23.38 -34.14 8.44
N TRP A 307 -23.35 -32.82 8.65
CA TRP A 307 -22.22 -32.09 9.17
C TRP A 307 -22.61 -31.40 10.47
N GLN A 308 -21.91 -31.71 11.56
CA GLN A 308 -22.02 -30.92 12.78
C GLN A 308 -21.36 -29.56 12.53
N LEU A 309 -22.06 -28.47 12.82
CA LEU A 309 -21.49 -27.14 12.73
C LEU A 309 -20.78 -26.83 14.04
N LEU A 310 -19.47 -26.62 13.93
CA LEU A 310 -18.58 -26.29 15.05
C LEU A 310 -18.16 -24.83 14.94
N ASP A 311 -17.83 -24.25 16.08
CA ASP A 311 -17.38 -22.88 16.23
C ASP A 311 -16.27 -22.84 17.30
N MET A 312 -15.58 -21.72 17.38
CA MET A 312 -14.49 -21.47 18.31
C MET A 312 -14.44 -19.99 18.66
N ASP A 313 -14.20 -19.69 19.94
CA ASP A 313 -13.97 -18.32 20.39
C ASP A 313 -12.79 -17.68 19.64
N PRO A 314 -12.83 -16.35 19.42
CA PRO A 314 -11.72 -15.63 18.80
C PRO A 314 -10.39 -15.90 19.50
N MET A 315 -9.36 -16.18 18.71
CA MET A 315 -8.00 -16.37 19.22
C MET A 315 -7.30 -15.03 19.40
N GLU A 316 -6.56 -14.86 20.49
CA GLU A 316 -5.78 -13.65 20.74
C GLU A 316 -4.58 -13.50 19.79
N SER A 317 -3.98 -14.63 19.39
CA SER A 317 -2.85 -14.67 18.47
C SER A 317 -3.02 -15.78 17.44
N TRP A 318 -2.59 -15.50 16.21
CA TRP A 318 -2.49 -16.46 15.11
C TRP A 318 -1.03 -16.80 14.79
N THR A 319 -0.08 -16.22 15.51
CA THR A 319 1.34 -16.31 15.20
C THR A 319 2.18 -16.65 16.43
N ASN A 320 3.22 -17.46 16.21
CA ASN A 320 4.25 -17.76 17.20
C ASN A 320 5.56 -18.06 16.45
N GLY A 321 6.65 -17.33 16.73
CA GLY A 321 7.91 -17.48 15.99
C GLY A 321 7.70 -17.45 14.47
N LYS A 322 8.08 -18.54 13.80
CA LYS A 322 7.95 -18.75 12.35
C LYS A 322 6.62 -19.40 11.92
N LEU A 323 5.71 -19.69 12.84
CA LEU A 323 4.40 -20.31 12.57
C LEU A 323 3.29 -19.24 12.53
N ALA A 324 2.44 -19.31 11.50
CA ALA A 324 1.17 -18.57 11.44
C ALA A 324 0.02 -19.49 11.05
N LEU A 325 -1.19 -19.21 11.54
CA LEU A 325 -2.42 -19.93 11.18
C LEU A 325 -3.23 -19.15 10.13
N LEU A 326 -3.97 -19.87 9.28
CA LEU A 326 -4.94 -19.31 8.34
C LEU A 326 -6.19 -20.17 8.19
N GLY A 327 -7.25 -19.59 7.61
CA GLY A 327 -8.53 -20.28 7.41
C GLY A 327 -9.11 -20.83 8.72
N ASP A 328 -9.80 -21.98 8.64
CA ASP A 328 -10.44 -22.59 9.81
C ASP A 328 -9.47 -23.02 10.94
N ALA A 329 -8.15 -23.06 10.67
CA ALA A 329 -7.14 -23.24 11.70
C ALA A 329 -7.04 -22.03 12.64
N ALA A 330 -7.35 -20.82 12.14
CA ALA A 330 -7.33 -19.56 12.87
C ALA A 330 -8.73 -19.04 13.22
N HIS A 331 -9.67 -19.10 12.26
CA HIS A 331 -10.99 -18.47 12.33
C HIS A 331 -12.05 -19.38 11.69
N PRO A 332 -12.48 -20.47 12.35
CA PRO A 332 -13.47 -21.39 11.80
C PRO A 332 -14.83 -20.71 11.62
N PHE A 333 -15.46 -20.94 10.47
CA PHE A 333 -16.74 -20.37 10.11
C PHE A 333 -17.88 -21.40 10.14
N THR A 334 -19.00 -21.01 10.74
CA THR A 334 -20.29 -21.61 10.39
C THR A 334 -20.67 -21.23 8.95
N PRO A 335 -21.43 -22.07 8.22
CA PRO A 335 -21.70 -21.86 6.79
C PRO A 335 -22.74 -20.76 6.50
N HIS A 336 -23.18 -20.01 7.52
CA HIS A 336 -24.34 -19.11 7.44
C HIS A 336 -24.13 -17.92 6.50
N GLN A 337 -22.88 -17.47 6.32
CA GLN A 337 -22.50 -16.41 5.38
C GLN A 337 -21.62 -16.92 4.23
N GLY A 338 -21.25 -18.20 4.24
CA GLY A 338 -20.40 -18.88 3.25
C GLY A 338 -19.03 -18.26 2.98
N GLN A 339 -18.48 -17.50 3.94
CA GLN A 339 -17.21 -16.78 3.77
C GLN A 339 -15.94 -17.54 4.18
N GLY A 340 -16.02 -18.75 4.75
CA GLY A 340 -14.82 -19.45 5.24
C GLY A 340 -13.73 -19.60 4.17
N ALA A 341 -14.08 -20.06 2.96
CA ALA A 341 -13.15 -20.16 1.84
C ALA A 341 -12.64 -18.78 1.39
N GLY A 342 -13.51 -17.77 1.36
CA GLY A 342 -13.16 -16.40 1.00
C GLY A 342 -12.14 -15.78 1.95
N GLN A 343 -12.34 -15.94 3.26
CA GLN A 343 -11.44 -15.45 4.29
C GLN A 343 -10.09 -16.19 4.27
N ALA A 344 -10.09 -17.50 4.01
CA ALA A 344 -8.84 -18.25 3.84
C ALA A 344 -8.04 -17.79 2.60
N MET A 345 -8.73 -17.39 1.51
CA MET A 345 -8.08 -16.78 0.34
C MET A 345 -7.52 -15.39 0.66
N GLU A 346 -8.28 -14.57 1.40
CA GLU A 346 -7.81 -13.27 1.91
C GLU A 346 -6.53 -13.43 2.75
N ASP A 347 -6.46 -14.45 3.61
CA ASP A 347 -5.26 -14.73 4.40
C ASP A 347 -4.03 -15.00 3.52
N GLY A 348 -4.17 -15.85 2.49
CA GLY A 348 -3.09 -16.14 1.55
C GLY A 348 -2.61 -14.90 0.79
N ALA A 349 -3.53 -14.02 0.40
CA ALA A 349 -3.21 -12.74 -0.24
C ALA A 349 -2.43 -11.81 0.70
N ALA A 350 -2.86 -11.68 1.96
CA ALA A 350 -2.19 -10.85 2.95
C ALA A 350 -0.78 -11.37 3.29
N LEU A 351 -0.60 -12.69 3.43
CA LEU A 351 0.70 -13.32 3.64
C LEU A 351 1.69 -12.98 2.52
N ALA A 352 1.25 -13.05 1.26
CA ALA A 352 2.10 -12.71 0.12
C ALA A 352 2.49 -11.23 0.06
N VAL A 353 1.68 -10.34 0.63
CA VAL A 353 2.03 -8.91 0.71
C VAL A 353 3.09 -8.67 1.77
N VAL A 354 2.98 -9.30 2.94
CA VAL A 354 3.91 -9.06 4.06
C VAL A 354 5.21 -9.86 3.95
N LEU A 355 5.22 -10.90 3.10
CA LEU A 355 6.39 -11.70 2.72
C LEU A 355 6.71 -11.51 1.23
N PRO A 356 7.17 -10.33 0.78
CA PRO A 356 7.64 -10.18 -0.59
C PRO A 356 9.02 -10.83 -0.77
N LYS A 357 9.43 -10.97 -2.04
CA LYS A 357 10.81 -11.31 -2.40
C LYS A 357 11.80 -10.39 -1.68
N GLY A 358 12.89 -10.96 -1.15
CA GLY A 358 13.90 -10.22 -0.39
C GLY A 358 13.73 -10.29 1.13
N THR A 359 12.61 -10.83 1.62
CA THR A 359 12.40 -11.03 3.06
C THR A 359 13.44 -11.98 3.65
N SER A 360 14.14 -11.53 4.71
CA SER A 360 15.08 -12.36 5.46
C SER A 360 14.33 -13.31 6.41
N PRO A 361 14.83 -14.55 6.64
CA PRO A 361 14.28 -15.45 7.67
C PRO A 361 14.19 -14.83 9.07
N GLU A 362 15.04 -13.84 9.38
CA GLU A 362 15.03 -13.12 10.67
C GLU A 362 13.85 -12.15 10.81
N ASP A 363 13.35 -11.60 9.69
CA ASP A 363 12.21 -10.68 9.70
C ASP A 363 10.87 -11.43 9.84
N VAL A 364 10.85 -12.73 9.53
CA VAL A 364 9.63 -13.55 9.44
C VAL A 364 8.70 -13.37 10.65
N PRO A 365 9.15 -13.49 11.92
CA PRO A 365 8.24 -13.34 13.06
C PRO A 365 7.52 -12.00 13.08
N GLU A 366 8.18 -10.92 12.67
CA GLU A 366 7.56 -9.60 12.61
C GLU A 366 6.60 -9.47 11.42
N ARG A 367 6.95 -10.05 10.26
CA ARG A 367 6.06 -10.07 9.09
C ARG A 367 4.77 -10.85 9.38
N LEU A 368 4.87 -11.98 10.09
CA LEU A 368 3.70 -12.76 10.48
C LEU A 368 2.81 -11.99 11.45
N ARG A 369 3.39 -11.26 12.42
CA ARG A 369 2.60 -10.34 13.29
C ARG A 369 1.87 -9.27 12.49
N LEU A 370 2.48 -8.74 11.43
CA LEU A 370 1.82 -7.78 10.54
C LEU A 370 0.66 -8.43 9.77
N TYR A 371 0.82 -9.66 9.28
CA TYR A 371 -0.29 -10.44 8.70
C TYR A 371 -1.45 -10.60 9.69
N GLN A 372 -1.17 -10.96 10.94
CA GLN A 372 -2.19 -11.06 11.98
C GLN A 372 -2.88 -9.71 12.20
N GLN A 373 -2.13 -8.60 12.30
CA GLN A 373 -2.71 -7.27 12.47
C GLN A 373 -3.69 -6.91 11.34
N ILE A 374 -3.36 -7.30 10.11
CA ILE A 374 -4.19 -7.06 8.92
C ILE A 374 -5.49 -7.88 8.99
N ARG A 375 -5.40 -9.16 9.37
CA ARG A 375 -6.48 -10.13 9.18
C ARG A 375 -7.36 -10.37 10.41
N LEU A 376 -6.81 -10.27 11.62
CA LEU A 376 -7.44 -10.69 12.86
C LEU A 376 -8.82 -10.05 13.06
N THR A 377 -8.88 -8.71 13.07
CA THR A 377 -10.14 -7.98 13.30
C THR A 377 -11.17 -8.28 12.22
N ARG A 378 -10.73 -8.38 10.95
CA ARG A 378 -11.63 -8.59 9.81
C ARG A 378 -12.24 -9.99 9.82
N ALA A 379 -11.42 -11.03 9.98
CA ALA A 379 -11.92 -12.39 10.00
C ALA A 379 -12.89 -12.62 11.17
N HIS A 380 -12.57 -12.11 12.37
CA HIS A 380 -13.47 -12.24 13.53
C HIS A 380 -14.76 -11.42 13.38
N ALA A 381 -14.73 -10.25 12.74
CA ALA A 381 -15.96 -9.51 12.42
C ALA A 381 -16.87 -10.31 11.47
N ILE A 382 -16.30 -10.94 10.44
CA ILE A 382 -17.07 -11.78 9.50
C ILE A 382 -17.55 -13.07 10.20
N GLN A 383 -16.76 -13.62 11.12
CA GLN A 383 -17.13 -14.81 11.92
C GLN A 383 -18.36 -14.49 12.77
N GLU A 384 -18.37 -13.31 13.41
CA GLU A 384 -19.50 -12.83 14.19
C GLU A 384 -20.74 -12.56 13.32
N TYR A 385 -20.59 -11.98 12.12
CA TYR A 385 -21.71 -11.88 11.17
C TYR A 385 -22.28 -13.25 10.80
N SER A 386 -21.43 -14.28 10.73
CA SER A 386 -21.88 -15.66 10.49
C SER A 386 -22.66 -16.22 11.69
N ARG A 387 -22.21 -15.96 12.91
CA ARG A 387 -22.94 -16.34 14.14
C ARG A 387 -24.30 -15.68 14.23
N GLN A 388 -24.36 -14.38 13.95
CA GLN A 388 -25.62 -13.62 13.95
C GLN A 388 -26.60 -14.18 12.90
N ALA A 389 -26.12 -14.47 11.69
CA ALA A 389 -26.93 -15.11 10.65
C ALA A 389 -27.31 -16.57 10.99
N GLY A 390 -26.66 -17.20 11.96
CA GLY A 390 -26.96 -18.54 12.46
C GLY A 390 -28.07 -18.59 13.51
N LYS A 391 -28.43 -17.44 14.12
CA LYS A 391 -29.47 -17.36 15.14
C LYS A 391 -30.85 -17.68 14.57
N ASP A 392 -31.72 -18.19 15.43
CA ASP A 392 -33.10 -18.48 15.11
C ASP A 392 -33.86 -17.20 14.75
N ARG A 393 -34.77 -17.29 13.78
CA ARG A 393 -35.65 -16.19 13.42
C ARG A 393 -36.73 -16.05 14.47
N ILE A 394 -36.84 -14.86 15.04
CA ILE A 394 -37.93 -14.50 15.95
C ILE A 394 -39.03 -13.84 15.11
N PRO A 395 -40.24 -14.43 15.03
CA PRO A 395 -41.34 -13.82 14.27
C PRO A 395 -41.62 -12.38 14.71
N GLY A 396 -41.70 -11.46 13.75
CA GLY A 396 -41.96 -10.04 14.00
C GLY A 396 -40.74 -9.23 14.48
N ALA A 397 -39.59 -9.85 14.72
CA ALA A 397 -38.35 -9.15 15.03
C ALA A 397 -37.56 -8.81 13.75
N PRO A 398 -36.76 -7.72 13.75
CA PRO A 398 -35.83 -7.44 12.67
C PRO A 398 -34.78 -8.57 12.52
N PRO A 399 -34.19 -8.76 11.33
CA PRO A 399 -33.14 -9.73 11.14
C PRO A 399 -31.92 -9.42 12.02
N ALA A 400 -31.24 -10.47 12.48
CA ALA A 400 -30.05 -10.32 13.32
C ALA A 400 -28.85 -9.65 12.62
N VAL A 401 -28.87 -9.61 11.28
CA VAL A 401 -27.82 -9.00 10.45
C VAL A 401 -28.46 -8.02 9.47
N GLU A 402 -27.98 -6.78 9.49
CA GLU A 402 -28.25 -5.79 8.45
C GLU A 402 -27.42 -6.12 7.21
N MET A 403 -28.06 -6.74 6.21
CA MET A 403 -27.36 -7.30 5.04
C MET A 403 -26.60 -6.25 4.23
N ASN A 404 -27.08 -5.00 4.15
CA ASN A 404 -26.37 -3.92 3.45
C ASN A 404 -25.03 -3.59 4.13
N THR A 405 -25.02 -3.52 5.48
CA THR A 405 -23.79 -3.28 6.25
C THR A 405 -22.80 -4.41 6.04
N TYR A 406 -23.26 -5.66 6.11
CA TYR A 406 -22.43 -6.83 5.86
C TYR A 406 -21.86 -6.84 4.43
N GLN A 407 -22.69 -6.61 3.41
CA GLN A 407 -22.25 -6.61 2.02
C GLN A 407 -21.24 -5.50 1.74
N ASN A 408 -21.44 -4.30 2.29
CA ASN A 408 -20.48 -3.19 2.14
C ASN A 408 -19.14 -3.51 2.82
N TYR A 409 -19.18 -4.09 4.02
CA TYR A 409 -17.97 -4.48 4.75
C TYR A 409 -17.22 -5.63 4.07
N ASN A 410 -17.96 -6.63 3.57
CA ASN A 410 -17.38 -7.86 3.05
C ASN A 410 -17.09 -7.79 1.55
N PHE A 411 -18.12 -7.59 0.71
CA PHE A 411 -18.01 -7.69 -0.75
C PHE A 411 -17.30 -6.48 -1.37
N GLY A 412 -17.29 -5.34 -0.68
CA GLY A 412 -16.60 -4.12 -1.10
C GLY A 412 -15.10 -4.07 -0.79
N HIS A 413 -14.51 -5.14 -0.25
CA HIS A 413 -13.12 -5.16 0.21
C HIS A 413 -12.20 -5.93 -0.75
N ASP A 414 -11.06 -5.33 -1.09
CA ASP A 414 -9.92 -6.02 -1.71
C ASP A 414 -8.80 -6.16 -0.66
N GLU A 415 -8.54 -7.41 -0.25
CA GLU A 415 -7.56 -7.70 0.80
C GLU A 415 -6.13 -7.43 0.36
N HIS A 416 -5.79 -7.63 -0.92
CA HIS A 416 -4.43 -7.38 -1.38
C HIS A 416 -4.11 -5.88 -1.31
N ASP A 417 -5.04 -5.04 -1.73
CA ASP A 417 -4.87 -3.58 -1.70
C ASP A 417 -4.88 -3.05 -0.25
N HIS A 418 -5.75 -3.59 0.60
CA HIS A 418 -5.77 -3.29 2.03
C HIS A 418 -4.43 -3.66 2.70
N ALA A 419 -3.98 -4.90 2.52
CA ALA A 419 -2.71 -5.38 3.07
C ALA A 419 -1.54 -4.54 2.54
N THR A 420 -1.53 -4.18 1.25
CA THR A 420 -0.46 -3.34 0.64
C THR A 420 -0.39 -1.97 1.29
N LYS A 421 -1.55 -1.34 1.54
CA LYS A 421 -1.62 -0.06 2.23
C LYS A 421 -1.06 -0.15 3.66
N VAL A 422 -1.41 -1.19 4.41
CA VAL A 422 -0.91 -1.41 5.77
C VAL A 422 0.60 -1.69 5.75
N TYR A 423 1.06 -2.53 4.81
CA TYR A 423 2.46 -2.86 4.62
C TYR A 423 3.32 -1.65 4.28
N ASN A 424 2.87 -0.79 3.35
CA ASN A 424 3.58 0.44 3.01
C ASN A 424 3.72 1.37 4.22
N ARG A 425 2.65 1.55 5.01
CA ARG A 425 2.73 2.33 6.26
C ARG A 425 3.70 1.74 7.26
N TRP A 426 3.70 0.40 7.41
CA TRP A 426 4.67 -0.29 8.25
C TRP A 426 6.09 -0.01 7.76
N LEU A 427 6.36 -0.16 6.45
CA LEU A 427 7.67 0.12 5.85
C LEU A 427 8.14 1.55 6.15
N TRP A 428 7.25 2.52 5.96
CA TRP A 428 7.55 3.93 6.22
C TRP A 428 7.78 4.20 7.71
N SER A 429 7.02 3.58 8.61
CA SER A 429 7.17 3.76 10.06
C SER A 429 8.54 3.33 10.58
N ARG A 430 9.22 2.41 9.88
CA ARG A 430 10.56 1.93 10.24
C ARG A 430 11.67 2.90 9.88
N LYS A 431 11.37 3.89 9.03
CA LYS A 431 12.36 4.86 8.58
C LYS A 431 12.00 6.25 9.11
N LYS A 432 12.70 6.66 10.16
CA LYS A 432 12.44 7.92 10.89
C LYS A 432 12.85 9.17 10.11
N ASP A 433 13.78 9.05 9.16
CA ASP A 433 14.33 10.15 8.36
C ASP A 433 13.67 10.29 6.98
N LEU A 434 12.44 9.80 6.81
CA LEU A 434 11.65 10.01 5.59
C LEU A 434 11.20 11.45 5.45
N TYR A 435 11.44 12.03 4.27
CA TYR A 435 10.92 13.34 3.92
C TYR A 435 9.48 13.20 3.38
N TRP A 436 8.54 13.92 3.99
CA TRP A 436 7.14 13.92 3.59
C TRP A 436 6.77 15.28 3.00
N ARG A 437 6.05 15.27 1.88
CA ARG A 437 5.45 16.45 1.26
C ARG A 437 4.08 16.10 0.72
N MET A 438 3.24 17.10 0.50
CA MET A 438 1.96 16.87 -0.16
C MET A 438 2.18 16.43 -1.61
N PRO A 439 1.36 15.50 -2.15
CA PRO A 439 0.27 14.77 -1.48
C PRO A 439 0.75 13.52 -0.70
N VAL A 440 0.54 13.49 0.61
CA VAL A 440 1.01 12.41 1.51
C VAL A 440 0.40 11.03 1.25
N GLY A 441 -0.70 10.96 0.50
CA GLY A 441 -1.38 9.71 0.16
C GLY A 441 -0.54 8.74 -0.68
N TYR A 442 0.50 9.24 -1.34
CA TYR A 442 1.38 8.47 -2.23
C TYR A 442 2.70 8.04 -1.56
N GLY A 443 2.87 8.34 -0.28
CA GLY A 443 4.08 8.03 0.47
C GLY A 443 5.07 9.20 0.55
N PRO A 444 6.32 8.91 1.00
CA PRO A 444 7.40 9.89 1.07
C PRO A 444 7.70 10.51 -0.29
N PHE A 445 8.07 11.79 -0.30
CA PHE A 445 8.23 12.54 -1.53
C PHE A 445 9.69 12.44 -2.04
N PRO A 446 9.94 12.02 -3.29
CA PRO A 446 11.29 11.94 -3.86
C PRO A 446 11.88 13.32 -4.17
N GLY A 447 13.19 13.46 -4.13
CA GLY A 447 13.85 14.72 -4.46
C GLY A 447 15.33 14.74 -4.15
N PRO A 448 15.92 15.92 -3.92
CA PRO A 448 17.36 16.08 -3.73
C PRO A 448 17.96 15.23 -2.59
N ARG A 449 17.15 14.89 -1.58
CA ARG A 449 17.60 14.22 -0.35
C ARG A 449 17.27 12.74 -0.30
N GLN A 450 16.20 12.31 -0.97
CA GLN A 450 15.80 10.90 -0.98
C GLN A 450 15.09 10.50 -2.28
N ASP A 451 15.01 9.21 -2.57
CA ASP A 451 14.15 8.68 -3.64
C ASP A 451 12.75 8.29 -3.15
N ALA A 452 11.93 7.69 -4.02
CA ALA A 452 10.56 7.28 -3.71
C ALA A 452 10.45 6.17 -2.65
N PHE A 453 11.56 5.51 -2.33
CA PHE A 453 11.65 4.51 -1.27
C PHE A 453 12.35 5.06 -0.02
N GLY A 454 12.65 6.34 0.00
CA GLY A 454 13.36 7.02 1.08
C GLY A 454 14.86 6.83 1.06
N ARG A 455 15.49 6.16 0.09
CA ARG A 455 16.97 6.05 0.04
C ARG A 455 17.57 7.43 -0.14
N ARG A 456 18.66 7.73 0.58
CA ARG A 456 19.41 8.96 0.30
C ARG A 456 19.90 8.93 -1.15
N GLN A 457 19.85 10.09 -1.81
CA GLN A 457 20.37 10.21 -3.17
C GLN A 457 21.85 9.83 -3.17
N PRO A 458 22.29 8.98 -4.11
CA PRO A 458 23.65 8.49 -4.09
C PRO A 458 24.63 9.63 -4.39
N GLY A 459 25.77 9.62 -3.70
CA GLY A 459 26.80 10.67 -3.79
C GLY A 459 27.83 10.44 -4.90
N ASP A 460 27.74 9.31 -5.61
CA ASP A 460 28.69 8.80 -6.61
C ASP A 460 28.51 9.40 -8.01
N ILE A 461 27.37 10.04 -8.29
CA ILE A 461 27.17 10.76 -9.55
C ILE A 461 27.92 12.10 -9.49
N GLU A 462 28.79 12.34 -10.47
CA GLU A 462 29.54 13.59 -10.63
C GLU A 462 28.61 14.74 -11.00
N ARG A 463 28.08 15.40 -9.96
CA ARG A 463 27.27 16.62 -10.05
C ARG A 463 28.18 17.79 -10.43
N THR A 464 27.80 18.57 -11.44
CA THR A 464 28.57 19.75 -11.86
C THR A 464 27.80 21.03 -11.60
N PHE A 465 28.55 22.12 -11.38
CA PHE A 465 28.00 23.46 -11.22
C PHE A 465 28.77 24.49 -12.05
N THR A 466 28.05 25.51 -12.50
CA THR A 466 28.60 26.74 -13.08
C THR A 466 27.90 27.92 -12.42
N THR A 467 28.65 28.74 -11.69
CA THR A 467 28.12 29.89 -10.95
C THR A 467 28.66 31.19 -11.51
N MET A 468 27.77 32.07 -11.99
CA MET A 468 28.08 33.46 -12.30
C MET A 468 27.63 34.35 -11.14
N SER A 469 28.55 35.11 -10.53
CA SER A 469 28.23 36.00 -9.41
C SER A 469 28.75 37.42 -9.64
N VAL A 470 27.94 38.41 -9.23
CA VAL A 470 28.30 39.83 -9.21
C VAL A 470 28.10 40.37 -7.80
N LYS A 471 29.18 40.76 -7.14
CA LYS A 471 29.19 41.47 -5.85
C LYS A 471 29.30 42.97 -6.10
N PHE A 472 28.46 43.76 -5.45
CA PHE A 472 28.39 45.21 -5.64
C PHE A 472 28.08 45.94 -4.33
N LEU A 473 28.41 47.24 -4.29
CA LEU A 473 28.05 48.14 -3.21
C LEU A 473 26.68 48.77 -3.47
N THR A 474 25.83 48.81 -2.45
CA THR A 474 24.47 49.33 -2.53
C THR A 474 24.03 49.98 -1.22
N SER A 475 22.83 50.57 -1.21
CA SER A 475 22.24 51.22 -0.05
C SER A 475 21.85 50.21 1.03
N ARG A 476 22.51 50.30 2.19
CA ARG A 476 22.13 49.52 3.38
C ARG A 476 20.72 49.87 3.85
N THR A 477 20.38 51.16 3.89
CA THR A 477 19.07 51.65 4.33
C THR A 477 17.94 51.19 3.42
N PHE A 478 18.19 51.04 2.11
CA PHE A 478 17.21 50.47 1.19
C PHE A 478 16.99 48.97 1.45
N LEU A 479 18.08 48.20 1.59
CA LEU A 479 18.01 46.76 1.87
C LEU A 479 17.44 46.43 3.26
N GLU A 480 17.54 47.34 4.22
CA GLU A 480 16.93 47.20 5.55
C GLU A 480 15.40 47.13 5.47
N THR A 481 14.77 47.73 4.45
CA THR A 481 13.30 47.76 4.30
C THR A 481 12.67 46.40 3.98
N ILE A 482 13.48 45.40 3.63
CA ILE A 482 13.05 44.04 3.28
C ILE A 482 13.58 42.97 4.23
N LEU A 483 14.22 43.37 5.33
CA LEU A 483 14.63 42.41 6.36
C LEU A 483 13.38 41.82 7.04
N PRO A 484 13.31 40.50 7.26
CA PRO A 484 12.05 39.85 7.66
C PRO A 484 11.52 40.27 9.03
N THR A 485 12.40 40.57 9.97
CA THR A 485 12.08 40.98 11.35
C THR A 485 13.17 41.89 11.90
N ASP A 486 12.88 42.59 13.00
CA ASP A 486 13.86 43.42 13.72
C ASP A 486 15.07 42.63 14.27
N SER A 487 14.97 41.30 14.34
CA SER A 487 16.09 40.43 14.69
C SER A 487 17.15 40.39 13.60
N PHE A 488 16.81 40.61 12.34
CA PHE A 488 17.77 40.75 11.25
C PHE A 488 18.20 42.21 11.18
N ARG A 489 19.50 42.48 11.38
CA ARG A 489 20.04 43.83 11.24
C ARG A 489 21.42 43.81 10.64
N PHE A 490 21.83 44.94 10.09
CA PHE A 490 23.20 45.10 9.61
C PHE A 490 24.16 45.28 10.79
N LYS A 491 25.27 44.56 10.76
CA LYS A 491 26.32 44.65 11.79
C LYS A 491 27.07 46.00 11.74
N ALA A 492 27.25 46.55 10.54
CA ALA A 492 27.98 47.80 10.34
C ALA A 492 27.01 49.00 10.33
N PRO A 493 27.37 50.14 10.95
CA PRO A 493 26.50 51.31 11.04
C PRO A 493 26.47 52.17 9.76
N GLY A 494 27.29 51.85 8.75
CA GLY A 494 27.40 52.63 7.51
C GLY A 494 26.12 52.63 6.68
N THR A 495 25.94 53.58 5.78
CA THR A 495 24.78 53.63 4.87
C THR A 495 25.00 52.82 3.58
N VAL A 496 26.20 52.29 3.39
CA VAL A 496 26.60 51.45 2.25
C VAL A 496 26.93 50.04 2.75
N CYS A 497 26.49 49.03 2.01
CA CYS A 497 26.79 47.63 2.28
C CYS A 497 27.08 46.87 0.97
N ALA A 498 27.53 45.62 1.07
CA ALA A 498 27.72 44.75 -0.07
C ALA A 498 26.54 43.80 -0.24
N ALA A 499 26.15 43.56 -1.49
CA ALA A 499 25.21 42.51 -1.88
C ALA A 499 25.74 41.76 -3.11
N SER A 500 25.25 40.55 -3.33
CA SER A 500 25.58 39.75 -4.50
C SER A 500 24.35 39.22 -5.22
N LEU A 501 24.39 39.25 -6.55
CA LEU A 501 23.52 38.44 -7.40
C LEU A 501 24.32 37.22 -7.84
N SER A 502 23.84 36.02 -7.53
CA SER A 502 24.51 34.77 -7.88
C SER A 502 23.58 33.86 -8.66
N VAL A 503 23.99 33.47 -9.86
CA VAL A 503 23.26 32.55 -10.73
C VAL A 503 24.06 31.26 -10.83
N THR A 504 23.46 30.13 -10.52
CA THR A 504 24.11 28.82 -10.65
C THR A 504 23.31 27.91 -11.55
N ARG A 505 24.01 27.28 -12.50
CA ARG A 505 23.54 26.12 -13.25
C ARG A 505 24.03 24.86 -12.56
N LEU A 506 23.13 23.93 -12.35
CA LEU A 506 23.38 22.62 -11.76
C LEU A 506 23.05 21.54 -12.79
N ASN A 507 23.92 20.56 -13.00
CA ASN A 507 23.72 19.45 -13.95
C ASN A 507 24.02 18.09 -13.31
N ASN A 508 23.62 17.01 -14.00
CA ASN A 508 23.81 15.63 -13.57
C ASN A 508 23.16 15.31 -12.21
N MET A 509 21.95 15.83 -11.99
CA MET A 509 21.20 15.57 -10.77
C MET A 509 20.52 14.20 -10.84
N SER A 510 20.96 13.26 -9.99
CA SER A 510 20.43 11.89 -9.91
C SER A 510 18.91 11.84 -9.77
N TRP A 511 18.39 12.69 -8.89
CA TRP A 511 16.97 12.81 -8.59
C TRP A 511 16.12 13.45 -9.71
N LEU A 512 16.79 14.01 -10.73
CA LEU A 512 16.18 14.49 -11.98
C LEU A 512 16.53 13.58 -13.17
N GLY A 513 16.98 12.35 -12.92
CA GLY A 513 17.35 11.42 -14.00
C GLY A 513 18.56 11.88 -14.83
N GLY A 514 19.50 12.62 -14.21
CA GLY A 514 20.67 13.19 -14.89
C GLY A 514 20.45 14.60 -15.45
N GLY A 515 19.23 15.14 -15.32
CA GLY A 515 18.92 16.52 -15.69
C GLY A 515 19.56 17.58 -14.79
N GLY A 516 19.21 18.83 -15.05
CA GLY A 516 19.75 20.01 -14.37
C GLY A 516 18.73 21.13 -14.23
N TYR A 517 19.08 22.16 -13.47
CA TYR A 517 18.27 23.37 -13.30
C TYR A 517 19.15 24.57 -12.96
N ASN A 518 18.59 25.77 -13.12
CA ASN A 518 19.28 27.01 -12.81
C ASN A 518 18.60 27.70 -11.63
N HIS A 519 19.37 28.46 -10.85
CA HIS A 519 18.84 29.33 -9.80
C HIS A 519 19.56 30.67 -9.74
N LEU A 520 18.86 31.76 -9.37
CA LEU A 520 19.35 33.13 -9.21
C LEU A 520 18.98 33.64 -7.82
N GLY A 521 19.96 33.97 -6.99
CA GLY A 521 19.74 34.47 -5.63
C GLY A 521 20.25 35.90 -5.42
N LEU A 522 19.53 36.65 -4.57
CA LEU A 522 20.01 37.90 -3.97
C LEU A 522 20.53 37.63 -2.55
N TYR A 523 21.81 37.89 -2.34
CA TYR A 523 22.52 37.67 -1.10
C TYR A 523 22.93 39.01 -0.49
N ILE A 524 22.47 39.31 0.72
CA ILE A 524 22.76 40.54 1.45
C ILE A 524 23.81 40.25 2.52
N HIS A 525 24.97 40.87 2.41
CA HIS A 525 26.11 40.55 3.27
C HIS A 525 26.17 41.44 4.52
N GLY A 526 26.85 40.95 5.56
CA GLY A 526 27.07 41.71 6.79
C GLY A 526 25.84 41.82 7.70
N ILE A 527 24.95 40.82 7.63
CA ILE A 527 23.78 40.71 8.49
C ILE A 527 24.17 40.00 9.79
N GLU A 528 23.60 40.45 10.90
CA GLU A 528 23.56 39.70 12.14
C GLU A 528 22.10 39.42 12.53
N TYR A 529 21.84 38.18 12.93
CA TYR A 529 20.58 37.77 13.52
C TYR A 529 20.70 37.82 15.04
N VAL A 530 19.84 38.60 15.71
CA VAL A 530 19.76 38.71 17.16
C VAL A 530 18.72 37.73 17.69
N LYS A 531 19.17 36.71 18.44
CA LYS A 531 18.29 35.74 19.08
C LYS A 531 17.54 36.36 20.25
N LYS A 532 16.47 35.69 20.71
CA LYS A 532 15.72 36.08 21.92
C LYS A 532 16.56 36.22 23.19
N ASP A 533 17.65 35.46 23.33
CA ASP A 533 18.57 35.54 24.47
C ASP A 533 19.59 36.69 24.37
N GLY A 534 19.56 37.47 23.28
CA GLY A 534 20.47 38.56 22.99
C GLY A 534 21.78 38.15 22.31
N SER A 535 22.06 36.85 22.16
CA SER A 535 23.22 36.37 21.39
C SER A 535 23.00 36.56 19.88
N THR A 536 24.09 36.67 19.11
CA THR A 536 24.01 36.96 17.67
C THR A 536 24.64 35.89 16.79
N ILE A 537 24.13 35.77 15.57
CA ILE A 537 24.71 34.96 14.49
C ILE A 537 25.01 35.89 13.30
N ASN A 538 26.28 36.01 12.91
CA ASN A 538 26.67 36.78 11.73
C ASN A 538 26.52 35.91 10.48
N GLY A 539 25.86 36.40 9.44
CA GLY A 539 25.68 35.63 8.21
C GLY A 539 25.32 36.49 7.01
N THR A 540 25.12 35.82 5.89
CA THR A 540 24.61 36.40 4.66
C THR A 540 23.13 36.09 4.54
N HIS A 541 22.28 37.10 4.40
CA HIS A 541 20.84 36.90 4.25
C HIS A 541 20.48 36.61 2.79
N LEU A 542 19.88 35.43 2.53
CA LEU A 542 19.26 35.11 1.26
C LEU A 542 17.84 35.66 1.25
N SER A 543 17.65 36.79 0.56
CA SER A 543 16.37 37.51 0.53
C SER A 543 15.36 36.88 -0.43
N VAL A 544 15.83 36.44 -1.61
CA VAL A 544 15.01 35.74 -2.61
C VAL A 544 15.90 34.81 -3.43
N LEU A 545 15.36 33.64 -3.79
CA LEU A 545 16.01 32.68 -4.69
C LEU A 545 15.06 32.27 -5.81
N PHE A 546 15.31 32.71 -7.03
CA PHE A 546 14.57 32.25 -8.19
C PHE A 546 15.13 30.91 -8.68
N GLU A 547 14.27 29.98 -9.11
CA GLU A 547 14.67 28.70 -9.69
C GLU A 547 13.86 28.37 -10.95
N SER A 548 14.50 27.70 -11.90
CA SER A 548 13.92 27.33 -13.20
C SER A 548 13.14 26.01 -13.19
N LEU A 549 12.91 25.42 -12.01
CA LEU A 549 12.21 24.15 -11.86
C LEU A 549 11.40 24.17 -10.55
N THR A 550 10.21 23.55 -10.55
CA THR A 550 9.29 23.53 -9.41
C THR A 550 9.75 22.62 -8.27
N ASP A 551 10.35 21.48 -8.58
CA ASP A 551 10.78 20.48 -7.62
C ASP A 551 11.80 20.99 -6.56
N PRO A 552 12.85 21.73 -6.94
CA PRO A 552 13.78 22.32 -5.97
C PRO A 552 13.14 23.48 -5.18
N ILE A 553 12.09 24.12 -5.70
CA ILE A 553 11.32 25.17 -5.01
C ILE A 553 10.52 24.55 -3.86
N VAL A 554 9.77 23.49 -4.16
CA VAL A 554 8.95 22.78 -3.16
C VAL A 554 9.84 22.25 -2.05
N SER A 555 10.91 21.52 -2.39
CA SER A 555 11.83 21.00 -1.37
C SER A 555 12.53 22.12 -0.58
N GLY A 556 12.93 23.21 -1.22
CA GLY A 556 13.59 24.31 -0.52
C GLY A 556 12.69 25.11 0.42
N ARG A 557 11.43 25.36 0.04
CA ARG A 557 10.47 26.04 0.90
C ARG A 557 10.04 25.17 2.07
N GLU A 558 9.63 23.93 1.78
CA GLU A 558 9.04 23.03 2.78
C GLU A 558 10.08 22.42 3.72
N GLU A 559 11.30 22.16 3.25
CA GLU A 559 12.33 21.47 4.04
C GLU A 559 13.36 22.44 4.61
N LEU A 560 13.67 23.55 3.93
CA LEU A 560 14.80 24.43 4.30
C LEU A 560 14.40 25.85 4.75
N GLY A 561 13.14 26.25 4.55
CA GLY A 561 12.70 27.61 4.86
C GLY A 561 13.29 28.68 3.93
N MET A 562 13.68 28.31 2.70
CA MET A 562 14.25 29.25 1.73
C MET A 562 13.16 30.01 0.96
N PRO A 563 13.34 31.32 0.68
CA PRO A 563 12.37 32.16 -0.05
C PRO A 563 12.46 31.92 -1.57
N LYS A 564 12.09 30.71 -2.00
CA LYS A 564 12.28 30.29 -3.39
C LYS A 564 11.13 30.71 -4.30
N LEU A 565 11.34 31.12 -5.54
CA LEU A 565 10.27 31.48 -6.49
C LEU A 565 10.57 30.91 -7.87
N PHE A 566 9.53 30.64 -8.66
CA PHE A 566 9.72 30.16 -10.02
C PHE A 566 9.98 31.32 -10.98
N CYS A 567 11.00 31.19 -11.83
CA CYS A 567 11.13 31.94 -13.07
C CYS A 567 11.97 31.16 -14.08
N ASP A 568 11.81 31.44 -15.36
CA ASP A 568 12.74 30.95 -16.38
C ASP A 568 14.10 31.63 -16.20
N ILE A 569 15.19 30.86 -16.32
CA ILE A 569 16.56 31.37 -16.18
C ILE A 569 17.38 30.82 -17.35
N ASP A 570 17.69 31.70 -18.30
CA ASP A 570 18.59 31.39 -19.41
C ASP A 570 20.01 31.76 -19.02
N PHE A 571 20.92 30.79 -19.06
CA PHE A 571 22.34 30.99 -18.74
C PHE A 571 23.18 30.70 -19.99
N GLU A 572 23.86 31.71 -20.51
CA GLU A 572 24.76 31.62 -21.66
C GLU A 572 26.20 31.83 -21.16
N LEU A 573 27.09 30.88 -21.45
CA LEU A 573 28.52 30.99 -21.16
C LEU A 573 29.32 30.83 -22.46
N HIS A 574 30.18 31.79 -22.73
CA HIS A 574 31.13 31.81 -23.83
C HIS A 574 32.55 32.06 -23.29
N ALA A 575 33.56 31.87 -24.13
CA ALA A 575 34.97 31.97 -23.73
C ALA A 575 35.35 33.32 -23.08
N THR A 576 34.70 34.42 -23.48
CA THR A 576 35.02 35.78 -23.01
C THR A 576 33.81 36.53 -22.46
N ALA A 577 32.65 35.89 -22.40
CA ALA A 577 31.42 36.53 -21.93
C ALA A 577 30.46 35.54 -21.27
N ALA A 578 29.71 35.99 -20.29
CA ALA A 578 28.60 35.25 -19.70
C ALA A 578 27.38 36.16 -19.62
N ARG A 579 26.20 35.59 -19.84
CA ARG A 579 24.92 36.32 -19.75
C ARG A 579 23.87 35.45 -19.08
N VAL A 580 23.12 36.06 -18.17
CA VAL A 580 21.92 35.46 -17.60
C VAL A 580 20.72 36.35 -17.84
N LYS A 581 19.61 35.73 -18.25
CA LYS A 581 18.30 36.35 -18.24
C LYS A 581 17.36 35.62 -17.30
N ALA A 582 16.65 36.37 -16.46
CA ALA A 582 15.53 35.84 -15.70
C ALA A 582 14.22 36.39 -16.27
N SER A 583 13.24 35.52 -16.50
CA SER A 583 11.94 35.91 -17.04
C SER A 583 10.80 35.13 -16.43
N TRP A 584 9.60 35.70 -16.48
CA TRP A 584 8.39 35.00 -16.08
C TRP A 584 7.38 35.12 -17.21
N ARG A 585 6.99 33.97 -17.79
CA ARG A 585 6.09 33.91 -18.95
C ARG A 585 6.55 34.80 -20.12
N GLY A 586 7.87 34.83 -20.36
CA GLY A 586 8.50 35.61 -21.42
C GLY A 586 8.78 37.09 -21.07
N ALA A 587 8.29 37.61 -19.94
CA ALA A 587 8.64 38.94 -19.48
C ALA A 587 10.01 38.92 -18.78
N THR A 588 11.07 39.33 -19.47
CA THR A 588 12.43 39.42 -18.91
C THR A 588 12.52 40.57 -17.91
N PHE A 589 12.81 40.25 -16.65
CA PHE A 589 12.95 41.24 -15.58
C PHE A 589 14.39 41.40 -15.07
N ALA A 590 15.29 40.47 -15.42
CA ALA A 590 16.72 40.61 -15.14
C ALA A 590 17.55 40.23 -16.37
N ASP A 591 18.59 41.02 -16.68
CA ASP A 591 19.61 40.76 -17.70
C ASP A 591 20.99 41.13 -17.12
N ILE A 592 21.78 40.11 -16.76
CA ILE A 592 23.10 40.24 -16.15
C ILE A 592 24.14 39.81 -17.18
N ARG A 593 25.16 40.64 -17.43
CA ARG A 593 26.21 40.39 -18.42
C ARG A 593 27.59 40.63 -17.85
N LEU A 594 28.48 39.68 -18.05
CA LEU A 594 29.92 39.80 -17.84
C LEU A 594 30.59 39.75 -19.22
N ASN A 595 31.29 40.81 -19.61
CA ASN A 595 32.10 40.82 -20.83
C ASN A 595 33.59 40.74 -20.46
N LYS A 596 34.44 40.46 -21.44
CA LYS A 596 35.91 40.44 -21.26
C LYS A 596 36.34 39.53 -20.08
N LEU A 597 35.68 38.38 -19.93
CA LEU A 597 36.08 37.37 -18.94
C LEU A 597 37.53 36.95 -19.19
N ARG A 598 38.31 36.89 -18.11
CA ARG A 598 39.69 36.44 -18.10
C ARG A 598 39.85 35.35 -17.06
N ALA A 599 40.53 34.27 -17.43
CA ALA A 599 40.86 33.20 -16.50
C ALA A 599 41.66 33.74 -15.30
N ASP A 600 41.40 33.17 -14.14
CA ASP A 600 42.10 33.43 -12.88
C ASP A 600 42.41 32.09 -12.17
N ASP A 601 43.26 32.11 -11.15
CA ASP A 601 43.66 30.91 -10.41
C ASP A 601 42.48 30.32 -9.62
N PRO A 602 42.06 29.06 -9.88
CA PRO A 602 41.02 28.36 -9.13
C PRO A 602 41.23 28.33 -7.62
N LYS A 603 42.49 28.40 -7.15
CA LYS A 603 42.82 28.38 -5.71
C LYS A 603 42.36 29.63 -4.96
N THR A 604 41.95 30.68 -5.67
CA THR A 604 41.43 31.92 -5.08
C THR A 604 39.98 31.80 -4.60
N GLU A 605 39.32 30.66 -4.84
CA GLU A 605 37.92 30.44 -4.52
C GLU A 605 37.74 29.18 -3.67
N HIS A 606 36.92 29.29 -2.62
CA HIS A 606 36.71 28.20 -1.64
C HIS A 606 35.33 27.51 -1.77
N GLY A 607 34.54 27.87 -2.78
CA GLY A 607 33.32 27.12 -3.16
C GLY A 607 32.12 27.25 -2.22
N THR A 608 32.06 28.24 -1.32
CA THR A 608 30.89 28.49 -0.45
C THR A 608 29.79 29.26 -1.21
N ILE A 609 28.51 28.88 -1.04
CA ILE A 609 27.35 29.51 -1.71
C ILE A 609 27.22 31.00 -1.34
N GLY A 610 27.61 31.38 -0.11
CA GLY A 610 27.52 32.76 0.40
C GLY A 610 28.71 33.65 0.01
N GLY A 611 29.85 33.07 -0.38
CA GLY A 611 31.06 33.79 -0.80
C GLY A 611 31.76 34.64 0.28
N GLU A 612 31.25 34.65 1.51
CA GLU A 612 31.82 35.40 2.63
C GLU A 612 32.40 34.47 3.71
N ALA A 613 33.36 34.98 4.48
CA ALA A 613 33.87 34.33 5.68
C ALA A 613 32.97 34.64 6.90
N ASP A 614 31.69 34.27 6.81
CA ASP A 614 30.70 34.41 7.90
C ASP A 614 30.23 33.03 8.43
N TYR A 615 29.19 32.98 9.27
CA TYR A 615 28.72 31.71 9.84
C TYR A 615 27.97 30.85 8.81
N GLY A 616 27.27 31.47 7.86
CA GLY A 616 26.36 30.78 6.96
C GLY A 616 25.22 31.64 6.42
N ILE A 617 24.34 30.98 5.67
CA ILE A 617 23.22 31.62 4.99
C ILE A 617 22.02 31.72 5.92
N LEU A 618 21.53 32.94 6.15
CA LEU A 618 20.35 33.24 6.96
C LEU A 618 19.11 33.36 6.06
N THR A 619 18.03 32.68 6.44
CA THR A 619 16.74 32.69 5.74
C THR A 619 15.60 32.84 6.72
N TYR A 620 14.39 33.09 6.22
CA TYR A 620 13.20 33.22 7.04
C TYR A 620 12.07 32.39 6.46
N ARG A 621 11.55 31.47 7.28
CA ARG A 621 10.47 30.57 6.89
C ARG A 621 9.14 31.19 7.28
N TYR A 622 8.21 31.26 6.34
CA TYR A 622 6.81 31.60 6.58
C TYR A 622 5.90 30.62 5.82
N ILE A 623 5.05 29.89 6.53
CA ILE A 623 4.02 29.00 5.96
C ILE A 623 2.66 29.45 6.48
N PRO A 624 1.73 29.89 5.62
CA PRO A 624 0.43 30.39 6.05
C PRO A 624 -0.48 29.27 6.55
N SER A 625 -1.32 29.58 7.54
CA SER A 625 -2.35 28.70 8.07
C SER A 625 -3.51 28.55 7.09
N VAL A 626 -3.96 27.30 6.88
CA VAL A 626 -5.12 27.00 6.01
C VAL A 626 -6.40 27.48 6.69
N GLY A 627 -7.11 28.42 6.05
CA GLY A 627 -8.38 28.96 6.54
C GLY A 627 -8.25 30.15 7.49
N GLU A 628 -7.03 30.59 7.80
CA GLU A 628 -6.77 31.74 8.69
C GLU A 628 -5.83 32.76 7.99
N PRO A 629 -6.33 33.58 7.05
CA PRO A 629 -5.49 34.54 6.32
C PRO A 629 -4.68 35.46 7.25
N GLY A 630 -3.38 35.58 6.97
CA GLY A 630 -2.45 36.41 7.75
C GLY A 630 -1.84 35.73 8.97
N LYS A 631 -2.29 34.52 9.33
CA LYS A 631 -1.67 33.71 10.39
C LYS A 631 -0.76 32.64 9.77
N ALA A 632 0.34 32.33 10.46
CA ALA A 632 1.30 31.33 10.03
C ALA A 632 1.18 30.04 10.85
N ASP A 633 1.28 28.90 10.17
CA ASP A 633 1.53 27.59 10.78
C ASP A 633 3.01 27.43 11.17
N ALA A 634 3.90 28.11 10.45
CA ALA A 634 5.34 28.15 10.75
C ALA A 634 5.92 29.51 10.40
N GLU A 635 6.58 30.14 11.37
CA GLU A 635 7.24 31.44 11.21
C GLU A 635 8.50 31.50 12.09
N TYR A 636 9.68 31.46 11.48
CA TYR A 636 10.96 31.49 12.21
C TYR A 636 12.18 31.68 11.29
N ALA A 637 13.27 32.19 11.86
CA ALA A 637 14.56 32.28 11.19
C ALA A 637 15.25 30.92 11.08
N CYS A 638 15.89 30.69 9.94
CA CYS A 638 16.67 29.49 9.63
C CYS A 638 18.10 29.86 9.24
N VAL A 639 19.03 28.93 9.46
CA VAL A 639 20.44 29.09 9.06
C VAL A 639 20.95 27.82 8.41
N VAL A 640 21.76 27.99 7.36
CA VAL A 640 22.60 26.93 6.78
C VAL A 640 24.05 27.26 7.13
N PRO A 641 24.66 26.59 8.12
CA PRO A 641 26.06 26.83 8.47
C PRO A 641 26.99 26.38 7.34
N HIS A 642 28.03 27.15 7.04
CA HIS A 642 29.01 26.77 6.00
C HIS A 642 29.73 25.45 6.31
N GLU A 643 29.90 25.13 7.60
CA GLU A 643 30.48 23.85 8.03
C GLU A 643 29.62 22.62 7.70
N GLU A 644 28.30 22.79 7.55
CA GLU A 644 27.35 21.71 7.21
C GLU A 644 27.18 21.61 5.69
N GLU A 645 27.34 22.72 4.98
CA GLU A 645 27.22 22.86 3.53
C GLU A 645 28.22 21.95 2.77
N ALA A 646 29.40 21.71 3.35
CA ALA A 646 30.51 21.00 2.71
C ALA A 646 30.65 19.50 3.10
N ARG A 647 29.76 18.94 3.94
CA ARG A 647 30.00 17.62 4.58
C ARG A 647 29.84 16.40 3.67
N ASP A 648 28.92 16.43 2.71
CA ASP A 648 28.60 15.23 1.92
C ASP A 648 29.45 15.11 0.65
N VAL A 649 29.49 16.16 -0.18
CA VAL A 649 30.32 16.23 -1.39
C VAL A 649 30.93 17.62 -1.46
N PRO A 650 32.20 17.80 -1.08
CA PRO A 650 32.86 19.10 -1.14
C PRO A 650 32.86 19.63 -2.58
N ALA A 651 32.47 20.90 -2.75
CA ALA A 651 32.63 21.56 -4.03
C ALA A 651 34.12 21.69 -4.36
N THR A 652 34.50 21.21 -5.54
CA THR A 652 35.85 21.35 -6.10
C THR A 652 35.77 22.32 -7.27
N VAL A 653 36.51 23.42 -7.17
CA VAL A 653 36.59 24.44 -8.23
C VAL A 653 37.63 24.02 -9.26
N HIS A 654 37.22 23.96 -10.52
CA HIS A 654 38.06 23.60 -11.66
C HIS A 654 38.51 24.82 -12.46
N ALA A 655 37.64 25.82 -12.60
CA ALA A 655 37.94 27.03 -13.34
C ALA A 655 37.32 28.27 -12.69
N VAL A 656 38.04 29.38 -12.76
CA VAL A 656 37.56 30.70 -12.36
C VAL A 656 37.87 31.68 -13.48
N SER A 657 36.90 32.51 -13.82
CA SER A 657 37.09 33.63 -14.73
C SER A 657 36.50 34.90 -14.12
N ARG A 658 37.20 36.02 -14.22
CA ARG A 658 36.77 37.32 -13.68
C ARG A 658 36.53 38.34 -14.77
N SER A 659 35.65 39.29 -14.51
CA SER A 659 35.34 40.39 -15.40
C SER A 659 35.34 41.72 -14.64
N SER A 660 35.85 42.77 -15.31
CA SER A 660 35.69 44.17 -14.90
C SER A 660 34.66 44.92 -15.74
N ASP A 661 34.01 44.24 -16.69
CA ASP A 661 33.02 44.81 -17.62
C ASP A 661 31.67 44.14 -17.33
N VAL A 662 30.95 44.75 -16.40
CA VAL A 662 29.74 44.20 -15.80
C VAL A 662 28.54 45.07 -16.16
N SER A 663 27.42 44.44 -16.54
CA SER A 663 26.14 45.11 -16.70
C SER A 663 25.06 44.32 -15.98
N VAL A 664 24.33 44.99 -15.09
CA VAL A 664 23.14 44.44 -14.43
C VAL A 664 21.97 45.33 -14.79
N LYS A 665 20.96 44.77 -15.47
CA LYS A 665 19.71 45.46 -15.78
C LYS A 665 18.55 44.74 -15.14
N MET A 666 17.74 45.49 -14.39
CA MET A 666 16.51 45.01 -13.77
C MET A 666 15.34 45.84 -14.29
N ASP A 667 14.26 45.18 -14.70
CA ASP A 667 13.03 45.83 -15.16
C ASP A 667 11.88 45.42 -14.24
N ALA A 668 11.24 46.42 -13.63
CA ALA A 668 10.11 46.23 -12.74
C ALA A 668 8.93 45.55 -13.46
N HIS A 669 8.74 45.88 -14.75
CA HIS A 669 7.47 45.77 -15.47
C HIS A 669 6.28 46.26 -14.62
N ASP A 670 5.05 45.92 -14.98
CA ASP A 670 3.82 46.22 -14.25
C ASP A 670 3.15 44.95 -13.71
N TRP A 671 2.04 45.13 -12.98
CA TRP A 671 1.24 44.04 -12.46
C TRP A 671 0.56 43.19 -13.54
N GLU A 672 0.45 43.67 -14.79
CA GLU A 672 -0.12 42.88 -15.89
C GLU A 672 0.89 41.88 -16.44
N LYS A 673 2.15 42.32 -16.60
CA LYS A 673 3.24 41.46 -17.07
C LYS A 673 3.79 40.53 -15.99
N LEU A 674 3.86 41.01 -14.74
CA LEU A 674 4.42 40.27 -13.60
C LEU A 674 3.48 40.25 -12.38
N PRO A 675 2.23 39.74 -12.50
CA PRO A 675 1.22 39.81 -11.44
C PRO A 675 1.65 39.21 -10.10
N THR A 676 2.52 38.19 -10.10
CA THR A 676 3.00 37.54 -8.87
C THR A 676 4.41 37.95 -8.47
N LEU A 677 5.10 38.75 -9.28
CA LEU A 677 6.52 39.10 -9.08
C LEU A 677 6.81 40.61 -9.10
N HIS A 678 5.88 41.45 -9.56
CA HIS A 678 6.10 42.89 -9.75
C HIS A 678 6.63 43.58 -8.49
N HIS A 679 6.08 43.29 -7.32
CA HIS A 679 6.57 43.86 -6.06
C HIS A 679 8.04 43.52 -5.76
N ILE A 680 8.53 42.36 -6.20
CA ILE A 680 9.93 41.94 -6.05
C ILE A 680 10.78 42.57 -7.15
N THR A 681 10.36 42.51 -8.41
CA THR A 681 11.13 43.04 -9.54
C THR A 681 11.22 44.56 -9.51
N LYS A 682 10.17 45.23 -9.04
CA LYS A 682 10.19 46.67 -8.74
C LYS A 682 11.27 46.99 -7.71
N PHE A 683 11.28 46.29 -6.56
CA PHE A 683 12.32 46.46 -5.55
C PHE A 683 13.72 46.25 -6.12
N LEU A 684 13.93 45.17 -6.88
CA LEU A 684 15.22 44.88 -7.53
C LEU A 684 15.64 45.97 -8.54
N SER A 685 14.68 46.60 -9.23
CA SER A 685 14.96 47.68 -10.19
C SER A 685 15.25 49.04 -9.53
N GLU A 686 14.70 49.29 -8.34
CA GLU A 686 14.91 50.52 -7.59
C GLU A 686 16.18 50.48 -6.73
N MET A 687 16.75 49.28 -6.52
CA MET A 687 17.99 49.07 -5.76
C MET A 687 19.17 49.79 -6.42
N PRO A 688 19.77 50.81 -5.79
CA PRO A 688 20.87 51.54 -6.39
C PRO A 688 22.16 50.70 -6.36
N ILE A 689 22.83 50.55 -7.49
CA ILE A 689 24.17 49.95 -7.57
C ILE A 689 25.19 51.08 -7.62
N TYR A 690 25.99 51.24 -6.57
CA TYR A 690 26.99 52.30 -6.48
C TYR A 690 28.30 51.93 -7.16
N ASP A 691 28.76 50.70 -6.98
CA ASP A 691 30.00 50.20 -7.57
C ASP A 691 30.00 48.66 -7.64
N PHE A 692 30.74 48.08 -8.58
CA PHE A 692 30.94 46.63 -8.69
C PHE A 692 32.24 46.22 -7.98
N VAL A 693 32.12 45.40 -6.93
CA VAL A 693 33.26 44.93 -6.13
C VAL A 693 33.97 43.78 -6.80
N SER A 694 33.21 42.81 -7.32
CA SER A 694 33.76 41.68 -8.07
C SER A 694 32.71 41.05 -8.98
N ALA A 695 33.15 40.51 -10.11
CA ALA A 695 32.31 39.70 -10.97
C ALA A 695 33.09 38.50 -11.52
N LYS A 696 32.51 37.32 -11.41
CA LYS A 696 33.18 36.06 -11.73
C LYS A 696 32.24 34.98 -12.25
N VAL A 697 32.82 34.02 -12.96
CA VAL A 697 32.25 32.72 -13.29
C VAL A 697 33.13 31.66 -12.66
N VAL A 698 32.53 30.72 -11.94
CA VAL A 698 33.19 29.60 -11.25
C VAL A 698 32.59 28.30 -11.76
N GLU A 699 33.42 27.36 -12.17
CA GLU A 699 33.01 26.04 -12.66
C GLU A 699 33.63 24.96 -11.80
N GLY A 700 32.86 23.92 -11.50
CA GLY A 700 33.29 22.89 -10.57
C GLY A 700 32.43 21.64 -10.54
N THR A 701 32.86 20.70 -9.71
CA THR A 701 32.15 19.46 -9.37
C THR A 701 31.81 19.44 -7.89
N GLY A 702 30.78 18.69 -7.50
CA GLY A 702 30.30 18.68 -6.13
C GLY A 702 29.41 19.89 -5.87
N VAL A 703 28.17 19.61 -5.49
CA VAL A 703 27.16 20.65 -5.26
C VAL A 703 26.94 20.75 -3.76
N PRO A 704 27.16 21.93 -3.15
CA PRO A 704 27.09 22.06 -1.70
C PRO A 704 25.71 21.67 -1.18
N ASN A 705 25.67 20.87 -0.11
CA ASN A 705 24.43 20.33 0.42
C ASN A 705 23.86 21.22 1.52
N VAL A 706 22.78 21.92 1.19
CA VAL A 706 22.08 22.79 2.14
C VAL A 706 21.15 22.03 3.12
N SER A 707 21.21 20.69 3.20
CA SER A 707 20.41 19.91 4.15
C SER A 707 20.71 20.18 5.62
N GLY A 708 21.84 20.85 5.92
CA GLY A 708 22.15 21.36 7.26
C GLY A 708 21.28 22.54 7.70
N ALA A 709 20.34 23.01 6.86
CA ALA A 709 19.37 24.03 7.22
C ALA A 709 18.65 23.68 8.52
N ARG A 710 18.71 24.58 9.49
CA ARG A 710 18.05 24.41 10.78
C ARG A 710 17.43 25.70 11.27
N ARG A 711 16.37 25.57 12.06
CA ARG A 711 15.78 26.68 12.82
C ARG A 711 16.82 27.22 13.80
N ILE A 712 16.92 28.55 13.92
CA ILE A 712 17.88 29.19 14.83
C ILE A 712 17.43 29.05 16.30
N GLU A 713 16.13 29.17 16.55
CA GLU A 713 15.53 29.21 17.91
C GLU A 713 14.10 28.67 17.96
#